data_AF-A0A7C5R0Z8-F1
#
_entry.id   AF-A0A7C5R0Z8-F1
#
_cell.length_a   1.000
_cell.length_b   1.000
_cell.length_c   1.000
_cell.angle_alpha   90.00
_cell.angle_beta   90.00
_cell.angle_gamma   90.00
#
_symmetry.space_group_name_H-M   'P 1'
#
loop_
_entity.id
_entity.type
_entity.pdbx_description
1 polymer ?
#
loop_
_entity_poly.entity_id
_entity_poly.type
_entity_poly.pdbx_seq_one_letter_code
_entity_poly.pdbx_strand_id
1 'polypeptide(L)'
;MKRLNRSHFDGQLPSWPERIVQFGEGNFLRAFADWMVDILNERGLFGGRIAIVQPLPCGQVPALNQQDGLYTVLLRGLENGRPVESRRLISAVSRGLNPYEQWEETVACFCQPTIRFVISNTTEAGIVPCDEPLRPCPQSFPAKVAALLYERFRRGLPGLVFLPCELIDRNGDNLQRIVLQHAVAWNLGDQFLAWLREKNHFLNTLVDRIVPGHPATEMARLRDELGYDDPLLVAGESFHLWVIEGPPSLAEEIPFHRAGLNVVWTDNLEPYRTRKVRILNGTHTATVLAAHLAGLKTVGEMMSDPNFSRLIRELVFDEIVPTVPLPADEKRAYAESVLERFQNPFIHHELLTIALNSVSKWKTRCLPTLLDFHRATGRFPKHLTYSLAALIEFYRQGKHARDEAHVLQFFREHRDSPTLVADTLANTSFWGCDLTKISGLLQAVQIPVLLRLNHRDNVAVITCTGHKVATTDISSGRDIIKYGQPIGVATADIAAGQAVHTHNLRTKLAGIETYSYTPIPAEWTPVTDPRTFDGYRRDNGEVGIRNELWIIPTVGCVNETAEAMARAFGGEVFVWKHPYGCSQLGDDLAMTHRLLVSLARHPNAGGVLLLGLGCENNTLDSFRAELQGARYQFLSAQQTGDEIAEGVRALRALAEVAATARREPVPLSELRVGLKCGGSDAFSGITANPLVGAFSDRLVARGGTTVLTEVPEMFGAETCFLNRCVNRDVFDRAVAMLNGFKKYYLDHGQPVYENPSPGNKEGGITTLEEKSLGCIQKGGTAPIVDVLDHGDRLRSRGLNLLSGPGNDIVACTALAAAGVHLILFTTGRGTPLGGPVPTLKISTRSALAERKPHWIDFDAGRLLGGATMDALADELLAQVIEIASGRRKTRAEENGFREIALFKNGVTL
;
A
#
# COMPACT_ATOMS: atom_id res chain seq x y z
N MET A 1 -45.39 -37.07 -15.70
CA MET A 1 -44.87 -37.31 -14.33
C MET A 1 -45.96 -36.95 -13.34
N LYS A 2 -46.15 -37.74 -12.28
CA LYS A 2 -47.06 -37.37 -11.19
C LYS A 2 -46.33 -36.40 -10.25
N ARG A 3 -47.09 -35.48 -9.63
CA ARG A 3 -46.57 -34.60 -8.57
C ARG A 3 -46.27 -35.42 -7.33
N LEU A 4 -45.15 -35.11 -6.69
CA LEU A 4 -44.72 -35.71 -5.43
C LEU A 4 -45.77 -35.45 -4.33
N ASN A 5 -46.28 -36.51 -3.73
CA ASN A 5 -47.13 -36.49 -2.54
C ASN A 5 -47.12 -37.90 -1.91
N ARG A 6 -47.77 -38.09 -0.76
CA ARG A 6 -47.76 -39.39 -0.06
C ARG A 6 -48.55 -40.48 -0.78
N SER A 7 -49.49 -40.14 -1.66
CA SER A 7 -50.28 -41.11 -2.42
C SER A 7 -49.58 -41.60 -3.70
N HIS A 8 -48.56 -40.90 -4.16
CA HIS A 8 -47.79 -41.22 -5.37
C HIS A 8 -46.33 -41.60 -5.07
N PHE A 9 -45.96 -41.73 -3.80
CA PHE A 9 -44.65 -42.19 -3.35
C PHE A 9 -44.79 -43.59 -2.72
N ASP A 10 -44.13 -44.59 -3.31
CA ASP A 10 -44.27 -46.02 -2.94
C ASP A 10 -43.57 -46.41 -1.62
N GLY A 11 -43.03 -45.45 -0.87
CA GLY A 11 -42.31 -45.70 0.39
C GLY A 11 -43.21 -45.69 1.63
N GLN A 12 -43.03 -46.66 2.53
CA GLN A 12 -43.62 -46.61 3.87
C GLN A 12 -42.97 -45.50 4.70
N LEU A 13 -43.68 -44.40 4.92
CA LEU A 13 -43.21 -43.30 5.75
C LEU A 13 -43.64 -43.51 7.21
N PRO A 14 -42.72 -43.42 8.18
CA PRO A 14 -43.05 -43.58 9.59
C PRO A 14 -43.96 -42.45 10.09
N SER A 15 -44.89 -42.80 10.99
CA SER A 15 -45.82 -41.85 11.61
C SER A 15 -45.29 -41.42 12.98
N TRP A 16 -44.80 -40.18 13.06
CA TRP A 16 -44.31 -39.56 14.30
C TRP A 16 -45.21 -38.38 14.73
N PRO A 17 -45.33 -38.10 16.04
CA PRO A 17 -46.06 -36.92 16.52
C PRO A 17 -45.38 -35.61 16.10
N GLU A 18 -46.15 -34.53 16.03
CA GLU A 18 -45.59 -33.18 15.88
C GLU A 18 -44.82 -32.84 17.17
N ARG A 19 -43.53 -32.52 17.05
CA ARG A 19 -42.65 -32.11 18.17
C ARG A 19 -42.01 -30.74 17.96
N ILE A 20 -42.02 -30.25 16.73
CA ILE A 20 -41.43 -28.98 16.32
C ILE A 20 -42.52 -28.11 15.67
N VAL A 21 -42.63 -26.86 16.09
CA VAL A 21 -43.31 -25.82 15.31
C VAL A 21 -42.26 -24.96 14.64
N GLN A 22 -42.36 -24.78 13.33
CA GLN A 22 -41.41 -23.98 12.55
C GLN A 22 -42.07 -22.73 12.00
N PHE A 23 -41.53 -21.55 12.30
CA PHE A 23 -41.95 -20.30 11.69
C PHE A 23 -41.05 -19.96 10.50
N GLY A 24 -41.59 -20.09 9.29
CA GLY A 24 -40.85 -19.93 8.04
C GLY A 24 -40.84 -21.20 7.18
N GLU A 25 -41.25 -21.04 5.93
CA GLU A 25 -41.26 -22.07 4.88
C GLU A 25 -40.19 -21.82 3.79
N GLY A 26 -39.26 -20.91 4.08
CA GLY A 26 -38.21 -20.50 3.16
C GLY A 26 -37.23 -21.63 2.82
N ASN A 27 -36.51 -21.43 1.71
CA ASN A 27 -35.51 -22.39 1.20
C ASN A 27 -34.47 -22.78 2.24
N PHE A 28 -34.03 -21.82 3.07
CA PHE A 28 -32.98 -22.05 4.05
C PHE A 28 -33.36 -23.15 5.06
N LEU A 29 -34.50 -23.02 5.76
CA LEU A 29 -34.91 -24.02 6.77
C LEU A 29 -35.16 -25.39 6.12
N ARG A 30 -35.79 -25.41 4.95
CA ARG A 30 -36.05 -26.65 4.20
C ARG A 30 -34.76 -27.40 3.83
N ALA A 31 -33.75 -26.66 3.38
CA ALA A 31 -32.44 -27.22 3.07
C ALA A 31 -31.50 -27.31 4.28
N PHE A 32 -31.96 -27.02 5.51
CA PHE A 32 -31.10 -26.96 6.70
C PHE A 32 -31.73 -27.66 7.89
N ALA A 33 -32.69 -27.02 8.59
CA ALA A 33 -33.30 -27.56 9.81
C ALA A 33 -34.15 -28.80 9.52
N ASP A 34 -35.06 -28.72 8.55
CA ASP A 34 -35.94 -29.83 8.18
C ASP A 34 -35.14 -31.05 7.72
N TRP A 35 -34.09 -30.81 6.92
CA TRP A 35 -33.16 -31.84 6.46
C TRP A 35 -32.43 -32.52 7.62
N MET A 36 -31.96 -31.76 8.62
CA MET A 36 -31.31 -32.33 9.81
C MET A 36 -32.29 -33.16 10.65
N VAL A 37 -33.53 -32.72 10.81
CA VAL A 37 -34.57 -33.46 11.54
C VAL A 37 -34.93 -34.75 10.82
N ASP A 38 -35.00 -34.73 9.49
CA ASP A 38 -35.24 -35.94 8.70
C ASP A 38 -34.12 -36.99 8.88
N ILE A 39 -32.86 -36.54 8.92
CA ILE A 39 -31.71 -37.40 9.23
C ILE A 39 -31.78 -37.96 10.66
N LEU A 40 -32.19 -37.15 11.65
CA LEU A 40 -32.39 -37.65 13.02
C LEU A 40 -33.44 -38.76 13.08
N ASN A 41 -34.55 -38.59 12.36
CA ASN A 41 -35.63 -39.57 12.32
C ASN A 41 -35.19 -40.86 11.62
N GLU A 42 -34.45 -40.78 10.51
CA GLU A 42 -33.87 -41.94 9.83
C GLU A 42 -32.94 -42.76 10.75
N ARG A 43 -32.16 -42.06 11.59
CA ARG A 43 -31.27 -42.70 12.57
C ARG A 43 -31.98 -43.14 13.86
N GLY A 44 -33.29 -42.94 13.98
CA GLY A 44 -34.06 -43.30 15.17
C GLY A 44 -33.75 -42.46 16.40
N LEU A 45 -33.23 -41.24 16.22
CA LEU A 45 -32.70 -40.41 17.31
C LEU A 45 -33.68 -39.37 17.87
N PHE A 46 -34.78 -39.05 17.17
CA PHE A 46 -35.72 -37.99 17.59
C PHE A 46 -37.18 -38.44 17.62
N GLY A 47 -37.67 -39.01 16.51
CA GLY A 47 -39.04 -39.52 16.40
C GLY A 47 -40.10 -38.43 16.49
N GLY A 48 -39.93 -37.35 15.73
CA GLY A 48 -40.85 -36.19 15.73
C GLY A 48 -40.92 -35.47 14.39
N ARG A 49 -42.08 -34.84 14.10
CA ARG A 49 -42.34 -34.08 12.87
C ARG A 49 -42.45 -32.58 13.11
N ILE A 50 -42.34 -31.82 12.02
CA ILE A 50 -42.35 -30.36 11.96
C ILE A 50 -43.69 -29.87 11.40
N ALA A 51 -44.43 -29.08 12.17
CA ALA A 51 -45.54 -28.29 11.68
C ALA A 51 -45.03 -26.90 11.27
N ILE A 52 -45.16 -26.54 9.99
CA ILE A 52 -44.67 -25.26 9.47
C ILE A 52 -45.76 -24.20 9.54
N VAL A 53 -45.44 -23.02 10.04
CA VAL A 53 -46.31 -21.84 10.13
C VAL A 53 -45.72 -20.76 9.23
N GLN A 54 -46.49 -20.28 8.26
CA GLN A 54 -46.00 -19.22 7.37
C GLN A 54 -45.87 -17.87 8.12
N PRO A 55 -44.78 -17.11 7.91
CA PRO A 55 -44.53 -15.85 8.60
C PRO A 55 -45.17 -14.65 7.90
N LEU A 56 -45.64 -14.80 6.65
CA LEU A 56 -46.26 -13.75 5.84
C LEU A 56 -47.66 -14.16 5.37
N PRO A 57 -48.58 -13.22 5.07
CA PRO A 57 -49.92 -13.54 4.58
C PRO A 57 -49.92 -14.34 3.27
N CYS A 58 -48.99 -14.04 2.36
CA CYS A 58 -48.77 -14.78 1.12
C CYS A 58 -47.53 -15.68 1.28
N GLY A 59 -47.75 -16.98 1.47
CA GLY A 59 -46.69 -17.97 1.75
C GLY A 59 -46.77 -19.24 0.88
N GLN A 60 -45.88 -20.20 1.14
CA GLN A 60 -45.83 -21.47 0.39
C GLN A 60 -46.59 -22.64 1.03
N VAL A 61 -47.32 -22.42 2.13
CA VAL A 61 -48.11 -23.47 2.81
C VAL A 61 -49.07 -24.21 1.86
N PRO A 62 -49.81 -23.55 0.94
CA PRO A 62 -50.65 -24.27 -0.01
C PRO A 62 -49.87 -25.25 -0.89
N ALA A 63 -48.69 -24.86 -1.39
CA ALA A 63 -47.85 -25.73 -2.19
C ALA A 63 -47.28 -26.89 -1.36
N LEU A 64 -46.84 -26.62 -0.12
CA LEU A 64 -46.36 -27.62 0.83
C LEU A 64 -47.42 -28.68 1.13
N ASN A 65 -48.65 -28.25 1.37
CA ASN A 65 -49.77 -29.16 1.68
C ASN A 65 -50.21 -29.96 0.45
N GLN A 66 -50.08 -29.43 -0.78
CA GLN A 66 -50.33 -30.21 -2.01
C GLN A 66 -49.35 -31.38 -2.20
N GLN A 67 -48.18 -31.34 -1.53
CA GLN A 67 -47.19 -32.42 -1.52
C GLN A 67 -47.19 -33.21 -0.20
N ASP A 68 -48.20 -33.04 0.67
CA ASP A 68 -48.27 -33.68 2.00
C ASP A 68 -47.01 -33.47 2.86
N GLY A 69 -46.38 -32.29 2.73
CA GLY A 69 -45.13 -31.93 3.40
C GLY A 69 -43.87 -32.57 2.79
N LEU A 70 -43.98 -33.31 1.69
CA LEU A 70 -42.84 -33.92 1.00
C LEU A 70 -42.17 -32.94 0.03
N TYR A 71 -40.85 -32.91 0.01
CA TYR A 71 -40.05 -32.23 -0.99
C TYR A 71 -38.62 -32.77 -1.00
N THR A 72 -37.87 -32.48 -2.05
CA THR A 72 -36.50 -32.97 -2.25
C THR A 72 -35.49 -31.89 -1.88
N VAL A 73 -34.48 -32.27 -1.10
CA VAL A 73 -33.28 -31.46 -0.86
C VAL A 73 -32.13 -32.03 -1.69
N LEU A 74 -31.54 -31.18 -2.50
CA LEU A 74 -30.39 -31.46 -3.35
C LEU A 74 -29.17 -30.74 -2.77
N LEU A 75 -28.20 -31.46 -2.23
CA LEU A 75 -26.96 -30.89 -1.71
C LEU A 75 -25.80 -31.18 -2.66
N ARG A 76 -25.04 -30.15 -3.04
CA ARG A 76 -23.93 -30.25 -3.98
C ARG A 76 -22.71 -29.49 -3.50
N GLY A 77 -21.52 -29.96 -3.81
CA GLY A 77 -20.29 -29.25 -3.45
C GLY A 77 -19.04 -29.99 -3.83
N LEU A 78 -17.94 -29.56 -3.22
CA LEU A 78 -16.68 -30.27 -3.26
C LEU A 78 -16.43 -30.84 -1.85
N GLU A 79 -16.03 -32.10 -1.78
CA GLU A 79 -15.47 -32.71 -0.58
C GLU A 79 -14.13 -33.33 -0.93
N ASN A 80 -13.07 -32.86 -0.27
CA ASN A 80 -11.68 -33.26 -0.55
C ASN A 80 -11.33 -33.10 -2.05
N GLY A 81 -11.78 -32.00 -2.67
CA GLY A 81 -11.57 -31.66 -4.07
C GLY A 81 -12.39 -32.47 -5.08
N ARG A 82 -13.31 -33.33 -4.62
CA ARG A 82 -14.18 -34.13 -5.49
C ARG A 82 -15.61 -33.57 -5.49
N PRO A 83 -16.24 -33.39 -6.66
CA PRO A 83 -17.65 -33.07 -6.74
C PRO A 83 -18.50 -34.13 -6.03
N VAL A 84 -19.29 -33.70 -5.05
CA VAL A 84 -20.28 -34.52 -4.37
C VAL A 84 -21.69 -33.98 -4.63
N GLU A 85 -22.63 -34.90 -4.76
CA GLU A 85 -24.05 -34.60 -4.90
C GLU A 85 -24.84 -35.61 -4.08
N SER A 86 -25.78 -35.13 -3.28
CA SER A 86 -26.74 -35.95 -2.55
C SER A 86 -28.16 -35.43 -2.74
N ARG A 87 -29.10 -36.37 -2.77
CA ARG A 87 -30.53 -36.11 -2.94
C ARG A 87 -31.25 -36.80 -1.81
N ARG A 88 -32.07 -36.06 -1.06
CA ARG A 88 -32.90 -36.61 0.02
C ARG A 88 -34.33 -36.15 -0.14
N LEU A 89 -35.25 -37.10 -0.15
CA LEU A 89 -36.66 -36.80 0.07
C LEU A 89 -36.87 -36.47 1.55
N ILE A 90 -37.35 -35.27 1.85
CA ILE A 90 -37.70 -34.85 3.20
C ILE A 90 -39.12 -35.31 3.52
N SER A 91 -39.27 -36.00 4.64
CA SER A 91 -40.53 -36.53 5.16
C SER A 91 -40.89 -36.04 6.57
N ALA A 92 -39.96 -35.33 7.21
CA ALA A 92 -40.09 -34.78 8.55
C ALA A 92 -41.20 -33.73 8.72
N VAL A 93 -41.64 -33.07 7.64
CA VAL A 93 -42.70 -32.06 7.73
C VAL A 93 -44.08 -32.74 7.81
N SER A 94 -44.89 -32.34 8.80
CA SER A 94 -46.26 -32.84 9.01
C SER A 94 -47.25 -32.21 8.04
N ARG A 95 -47.32 -30.88 8.07
CA ARG A 95 -48.24 -30.01 7.34
C ARG A 95 -47.77 -28.55 7.47
N GLY A 96 -48.30 -27.69 6.62
CA GLY A 96 -48.23 -26.24 6.75
C GLY A 96 -49.54 -25.66 7.30
N LEU A 97 -49.42 -24.60 8.11
CA LEU A 97 -50.52 -23.85 8.71
C LEU A 97 -50.40 -22.37 8.28
N ASN A 98 -51.50 -21.82 7.76
CA ASN A 98 -51.61 -20.39 7.48
C ASN A 98 -52.21 -19.68 8.71
N PRO A 99 -51.42 -19.04 9.59
CA PRO A 99 -51.97 -18.45 10.82
C PRO A 99 -52.92 -17.28 10.55
N TYR A 100 -52.89 -16.70 9.35
CA TYR A 100 -53.76 -15.59 8.95
C TYR A 100 -55.18 -16.04 8.62
N GLU A 101 -55.36 -17.32 8.28
CA GLU A 101 -56.65 -17.94 7.97
C GLU A 101 -57.03 -19.01 9.00
N GLN A 102 -56.04 -19.65 9.64
CA GLN A 102 -56.14 -20.84 10.48
C GLN A 102 -55.53 -20.58 11.87
N TRP A 103 -55.85 -19.44 12.49
CA TRP A 103 -55.27 -19.07 13.79
C TRP A 103 -55.57 -20.08 14.90
N GLU A 104 -56.82 -20.51 15.03
CA GLU A 104 -57.23 -21.50 16.04
C GLU A 104 -56.52 -22.84 15.85
N GLU A 105 -56.31 -23.27 14.61
CA GLU A 105 -55.56 -24.49 14.30
C GLU A 105 -54.07 -24.33 14.64
N THR A 106 -53.52 -23.13 14.43
CA THR A 106 -52.15 -22.77 14.82
C THR A 106 -52.00 -22.82 16.34
N VAL A 107 -52.94 -22.23 17.09
CA VAL A 107 -53.02 -22.28 18.55
C VAL A 107 -53.15 -23.72 19.05
N ALA A 108 -54.00 -24.54 18.41
CA ALA A 108 -54.19 -25.93 18.76
C ALA A 108 -52.91 -26.76 18.54
N CYS A 109 -52.24 -26.57 17.40
CA CYS A 109 -50.96 -27.22 17.09
C CYS A 109 -49.88 -26.82 18.10
N PHE A 110 -49.69 -25.51 18.32
CA PHE A 110 -48.66 -24.99 19.23
C PHE A 110 -48.86 -25.43 20.69
N CYS A 111 -50.10 -25.71 21.08
CA CYS A 111 -50.46 -26.19 22.42
C CYS A 111 -50.59 -27.71 22.52
N GLN A 112 -50.13 -28.48 21.54
CA GLN A 112 -50.02 -29.92 21.74
C GLN A 112 -48.95 -30.22 22.82
N PRO A 113 -49.20 -31.17 23.75
CA PRO A 113 -48.23 -31.56 24.76
C PRO A 113 -46.91 -32.13 24.19
N THR A 114 -46.97 -32.66 22.96
CA THR A 114 -45.81 -33.23 22.26
C THR A 114 -44.86 -32.18 21.69
N ILE A 115 -45.32 -30.93 21.48
CA ILE A 115 -44.46 -29.84 21.01
C ILE A 115 -43.46 -29.46 22.09
N ARG A 116 -42.17 -29.47 21.71
CA ARG A 116 -41.04 -29.13 22.57
C ARG A 116 -40.16 -28.03 21.98
N PHE A 117 -39.99 -28.00 20.66
CA PHE A 117 -39.08 -27.07 19.99
C PHE A 117 -39.81 -26.12 19.07
N VAL A 118 -39.29 -24.90 18.97
CA VAL A 118 -39.70 -23.89 17.98
C VAL A 118 -38.48 -23.48 17.17
N ILE A 119 -38.53 -23.64 15.86
CA ILE A 119 -37.46 -23.20 14.95
C ILE A 119 -37.99 -22.00 14.15
N SER A 120 -37.18 -20.98 13.89
CA SER A 120 -37.62 -19.85 13.08
C SER A 120 -36.58 -19.38 12.08
N ASN A 121 -37.05 -18.89 10.94
CA ASN A 121 -36.28 -18.01 10.07
C ASN A 121 -37.28 -17.11 9.34
N THR A 122 -37.44 -15.92 9.91
CA THR A 122 -38.35 -14.88 9.44
C THR A 122 -37.61 -13.72 8.79
N THR A 123 -36.37 -13.96 8.33
CA THR A 123 -35.40 -12.95 7.86
C THR A 123 -34.92 -12.00 8.97
N GLU A 124 -33.90 -11.19 8.70
CA GLU A 124 -33.38 -10.19 9.62
C GLU A 124 -34.43 -9.15 10.02
N ALA A 125 -35.42 -8.90 9.17
CA ALA A 125 -36.53 -8.00 9.43
C ALA A 125 -37.62 -8.61 10.33
N GLY A 126 -37.58 -9.92 10.61
CA GLY A 126 -38.61 -10.62 11.36
C GLY A 126 -38.51 -10.49 12.88
N ILE A 127 -37.30 -10.26 13.42
CA ILE A 127 -37.06 -10.05 14.86
C ILE A 127 -36.68 -8.58 15.08
N VAL A 128 -37.68 -7.71 14.97
CA VAL A 128 -37.55 -6.27 15.21
C VAL A 128 -38.62 -5.80 16.20
N PRO A 129 -38.33 -4.84 17.08
CA PRO A 129 -39.36 -4.27 17.94
C PRO A 129 -40.46 -3.61 17.11
N CYS A 130 -41.71 -3.92 17.41
CA CYS A 130 -42.87 -3.24 16.86
C CYS A 130 -43.91 -3.03 17.94
N ASP A 131 -44.62 -1.90 17.89
CA ASP A 131 -45.76 -1.66 18.76
C ASP A 131 -47.03 -2.15 18.06
N GLU A 132 -47.61 -3.25 18.55
CA GLU A 132 -48.86 -3.78 18.01
C GLU A 132 -49.80 -4.29 19.11
N PRO A 133 -51.13 -4.08 18.99
CA PRO A 133 -52.09 -4.55 19.97
C PRO A 133 -52.33 -6.06 19.87
N LEU A 134 -52.74 -6.67 20.98
CA LEU A 134 -53.21 -8.04 21.00
C LEU A 134 -54.47 -8.16 20.14
N ARG A 135 -54.42 -9.04 19.15
CA ARG A 135 -55.50 -9.32 18.19
C ARG A 135 -55.57 -10.83 17.94
N PRO A 136 -56.65 -11.35 17.33
CA PRO A 136 -56.80 -12.79 17.08
C PRO A 136 -55.55 -13.40 16.43
N CYS A 137 -55.06 -12.88 15.30
CA CYS A 137 -53.76 -13.27 14.73
C CYS A 137 -52.81 -12.06 14.69
N PRO A 138 -51.79 -11.98 15.57
CA PRO A 138 -50.79 -10.91 15.56
C PRO A 138 -50.00 -10.85 14.24
N GLN A 139 -49.53 -9.66 13.86
CA GLN A 139 -48.89 -9.46 12.55
C GLN A 139 -47.41 -9.84 12.58
N SER A 140 -46.65 -9.39 13.57
CA SER A 140 -45.22 -9.69 13.69
C SER A 140 -45.00 -11.11 14.21
N PHE A 141 -43.84 -11.68 13.88
CA PHE A 141 -43.45 -13.00 14.39
C PHE A 141 -43.31 -13.02 15.93
N PRO A 142 -42.58 -12.09 16.58
CA PRO A 142 -42.49 -12.05 18.05
C PRO A 142 -43.85 -11.91 18.75
N ALA A 143 -44.78 -11.11 18.21
CA ALA A 143 -46.11 -10.99 18.80
C ALA A 143 -46.93 -12.28 18.66
N LYS A 144 -46.85 -12.99 17.52
CA LYS A 144 -47.49 -14.31 17.38
C LYS A 144 -46.96 -15.28 18.45
N VAL A 145 -45.64 -15.30 18.67
CA VAL A 145 -45.02 -16.11 19.72
C VAL A 145 -45.54 -15.73 21.10
N ALA A 146 -45.65 -14.43 21.42
CA ALA A 146 -46.20 -13.98 22.70
C ALA A 146 -47.64 -14.46 22.92
N ALA A 147 -48.51 -14.32 21.92
CA ALA A 147 -49.91 -14.76 22.00
C ALA A 147 -50.03 -16.30 22.14
N LEU A 148 -49.24 -17.05 21.39
CA LEU A 148 -49.23 -18.52 21.43
C LEU A 148 -48.67 -19.07 22.74
N LEU A 149 -47.62 -18.45 23.28
CA LEU A 149 -47.09 -18.79 24.60
C LEU A 149 -48.09 -18.50 25.71
N TYR A 150 -48.87 -17.42 25.59
CA TYR A 150 -49.92 -17.11 26.55
C TYR A 150 -51.04 -18.16 26.54
N GLU A 151 -51.51 -18.59 25.38
CA GLU A 151 -52.48 -19.69 25.27
C GLU A 151 -51.92 -21.02 25.81
N ARG A 152 -50.63 -21.29 25.58
CA ARG A 152 -49.95 -22.47 26.13
C ARG A 152 -49.85 -22.41 27.65
N PHE A 153 -49.52 -21.25 28.22
CA PHE A 153 -49.48 -21.01 29.66
C PHE A 153 -50.86 -21.19 30.30
N ARG A 154 -51.91 -20.62 29.71
CA ARG A 154 -53.30 -20.76 30.20
C ARG A 154 -53.76 -22.21 30.27
N ARG A 155 -53.21 -23.08 29.43
CA ARG A 155 -53.47 -24.53 29.39
C ARG A 155 -52.59 -25.34 30.33
N GLY A 156 -51.71 -24.71 31.12
CA GLY A 156 -50.84 -25.37 32.09
C GLY A 156 -49.75 -26.24 31.46
N LEU A 157 -49.38 -25.98 30.20
CA LEU A 157 -48.42 -26.78 29.46
C LEU A 157 -46.97 -26.35 29.76
N PRO A 158 -45.97 -27.24 29.60
CA PRO A 158 -44.57 -26.89 29.81
C PRO A 158 -44.06 -25.92 28.73
N GLY A 159 -43.06 -25.12 29.09
CA GLY A 159 -42.42 -24.19 28.16
C GLY A 159 -41.58 -24.88 27.09
N LEU A 160 -41.12 -24.09 26.13
CA LEU A 160 -40.54 -24.54 24.87
C LEU A 160 -39.08 -24.09 24.71
N VAL A 161 -38.39 -24.72 23.76
CA VAL A 161 -37.02 -24.35 23.36
C VAL A 161 -37.07 -23.70 21.98
N PHE A 162 -36.67 -22.43 21.90
CA PHE A 162 -36.62 -21.63 20.68
C PHE A 162 -35.21 -21.66 20.11
N LEU A 163 -35.13 -22.02 18.82
CA LEU A 163 -33.93 -22.12 18.00
C LEU A 163 -34.06 -21.19 16.78
N PRO A 164 -33.95 -19.86 16.98
CA PRO A 164 -33.99 -18.90 15.88
C PRO A 164 -32.78 -19.06 14.97
N CYS A 165 -33.00 -19.06 13.66
CA CYS A 165 -31.99 -19.17 12.60
C CYS A 165 -31.84 -17.87 11.80
N GLU A 166 -32.41 -16.77 12.27
CA GLU A 166 -32.22 -15.43 11.71
C GLU A 166 -30.76 -14.98 11.83
N LEU A 167 -30.21 -14.38 10.77
CA LEU A 167 -28.81 -13.93 10.69
C LEU A 167 -28.57 -12.58 11.38
N ILE A 168 -29.12 -12.41 12.58
CA ILE A 168 -28.89 -11.23 13.43
C ILE A 168 -27.99 -11.58 14.61
N ASP A 169 -27.45 -10.55 15.26
CA ASP A 169 -26.72 -10.76 16.50
C ASP A 169 -27.66 -11.08 17.67
N ARG A 170 -27.21 -11.96 18.58
CA ARG A 170 -27.97 -12.44 19.74
C ARG A 170 -29.46 -12.69 19.42
N ASN A 171 -29.73 -13.50 18.40
CA ASN A 171 -31.08 -13.71 17.84
C ASN A 171 -32.09 -14.27 18.87
N GLY A 172 -31.67 -15.18 19.74
CA GLY A 172 -32.46 -15.71 20.86
C GLY A 172 -32.83 -14.63 21.87
N ASP A 173 -31.83 -13.88 22.37
CA ASP A 173 -32.05 -12.82 23.35
C ASP A 173 -32.99 -11.73 22.80
N ASN A 174 -32.78 -11.35 21.54
CA ASN A 174 -33.59 -10.34 20.88
C ASN A 174 -35.04 -10.79 20.74
N LEU A 175 -35.28 -12.05 20.35
CA LEU A 175 -36.62 -12.61 20.31
C LEU A 175 -37.26 -12.61 21.70
N GLN A 176 -36.58 -13.12 22.73
CA GLN A 176 -37.10 -13.13 24.11
C GLN A 176 -37.47 -11.72 24.58
N ARG A 177 -36.59 -10.75 24.35
CA ARG A 177 -36.81 -9.35 24.72
C ARG A 177 -38.05 -8.78 24.07
N ILE A 178 -38.25 -8.99 22.77
CA ILE A 178 -39.40 -8.44 22.03
C ILE A 178 -40.70 -9.15 22.43
N VAL A 179 -40.67 -10.48 22.62
CA VAL A 179 -41.83 -11.24 23.13
C VAL A 179 -42.24 -10.73 24.52
N LEU A 180 -41.27 -10.48 25.41
CA LEU A 180 -41.53 -9.88 26.72
C LEU A 180 -42.11 -8.47 26.62
N GLN A 181 -41.65 -7.65 25.67
CA GLN A 181 -42.20 -6.31 25.41
C GLN A 181 -43.68 -6.38 25.05
N HIS A 182 -44.08 -7.31 24.18
CA HIS A 182 -45.50 -7.54 23.87
C HIS A 182 -46.29 -8.03 25.07
N ALA A 183 -45.77 -8.99 25.84
CA ALA A 183 -46.44 -9.52 27.01
C ALA A 183 -46.72 -8.45 28.08
N VAL A 184 -45.80 -7.52 28.26
CA VAL A 184 -45.96 -6.34 29.14
C VAL A 184 -46.95 -5.35 28.55
N ALA A 185 -46.82 -5.00 27.26
CA ALA A 185 -47.70 -4.05 26.59
C ALA A 185 -49.17 -4.51 26.56
N TRP A 186 -49.40 -5.83 26.50
CA TRP A 186 -50.74 -6.43 26.52
C TRP A 186 -51.25 -6.76 27.93
N ASN A 187 -50.50 -6.43 28.97
CA ASN A 187 -50.86 -6.67 30.37
C ASN A 187 -51.24 -8.13 30.68
N LEU A 188 -50.43 -9.09 30.20
CA LEU A 188 -50.72 -10.54 30.32
C LEU A 188 -50.47 -11.14 31.71
N GLY A 189 -50.12 -10.32 32.71
CA GLY A 189 -49.96 -10.70 34.11
C GLY A 189 -48.58 -11.26 34.51
N ASP A 190 -48.19 -11.03 35.76
CA ASP A 190 -46.86 -11.34 36.29
C ASP A 190 -46.52 -12.84 36.30
N GLN A 191 -47.52 -13.70 36.53
CA GLN A 191 -47.33 -15.15 36.50
C GLN A 191 -46.90 -15.65 35.12
N PHE A 192 -47.47 -15.08 34.05
CA PHE A 192 -47.06 -15.39 32.69
C PHE A 192 -45.65 -14.87 32.39
N LEU A 193 -45.32 -13.64 32.82
CA LEU A 193 -43.99 -13.07 32.63
C LEU A 193 -42.90 -13.90 33.32
N ALA A 194 -43.15 -14.39 34.54
CA ALA A 194 -42.25 -15.29 35.26
C ALA A 194 -42.11 -16.63 34.52
N TRP A 195 -43.24 -17.25 34.13
CA TRP A 195 -43.23 -18.50 33.37
C TRP A 195 -42.50 -18.37 32.02
N LEU A 196 -42.68 -17.26 31.31
CA LEU A 196 -42.00 -16.97 30.05
C LEU A 196 -40.47 -16.95 30.23
N ARG A 197 -39.98 -16.27 31.27
CA ARG A 197 -38.52 -16.18 31.55
C ARG A 197 -37.93 -17.50 32.04
N GLU A 198 -38.64 -18.22 32.90
CA GLU A 198 -38.08 -19.35 33.64
C GLU A 198 -38.30 -20.70 32.99
N LYS A 199 -39.37 -20.85 32.20
CA LYS A 199 -39.78 -22.16 31.64
C LYS A 199 -39.51 -22.28 30.15
N ASN A 200 -39.12 -21.21 29.47
CA ASN A 200 -38.79 -21.21 28.05
C ASN A 200 -37.32 -20.87 27.85
N HIS A 201 -36.70 -21.51 26.85
CA HIS A 201 -35.32 -21.27 26.48
C HIS A 201 -35.26 -20.58 25.12
N PHE A 202 -34.74 -19.36 25.06
CA PHE A 202 -34.50 -18.65 23.81
C PHE A 202 -33.00 -18.69 23.52
N LEU A 203 -32.58 -19.68 22.72
CA LEU A 203 -31.16 -19.95 22.51
C LEU A 203 -30.61 -19.06 21.39
N ASN A 204 -29.38 -18.57 21.56
CA ASN A 204 -28.69 -17.88 20.48
C ASN A 204 -28.08 -18.91 19.53
N THR A 205 -28.24 -18.71 18.23
CA THR A 205 -27.68 -19.65 17.24
C THR A 205 -26.88 -18.94 16.15
N LEU A 206 -25.94 -19.69 15.57
CA LEU A 206 -25.21 -19.32 14.36
C LEU A 206 -25.40 -20.42 13.34
N VAL A 207 -26.00 -20.07 12.20
CA VAL A 207 -26.23 -20.99 11.09
C VAL A 207 -25.36 -20.64 9.89
N ASP A 208 -24.88 -21.64 9.15
CA ASP A 208 -24.09 -21.46 7.94
C ASP A 208 -24.35 -22.60 6.95
N ARG A 209 -25.02 -22.28 5.85
CA ARG A 209 -25.16 -23.08 4.63
C ARG A 209 -25.61 -22.15 3.50
N ILE A 210 -24.93 -22.17 2.38
CA ILE A 210 -25.34 -21.46 1.16
C ILE A 210 -26.48 -22.26 0.52
N VAL A 211 -27.63 -21.60 0.34
CA VAL A 211 -28.83 -22.20 -0.24
C VAL A 211 -29.29 -21.33 -1.41
N PRO A 212 -28.84 -21.62 -2.65
CA PRO A 212 -29.24 -20.88 -3.85
C PRO A 212 -30.76 -20.93 -4.11
N GLY A 213 -31.44 -21.94 -3.57
CA GLY A 213 -32.88 -22.09 -3.68
C GLY A 213 -33.28 -23.11 -4.75
N HIS A 214 -34.41 -22.88 -5.42
CA HIS A 214 -34.94 -23.78 -6.42
C HIS A 214 -34.10 -23.75 -7.72
N PRO A 215 -33.54 -24.88 -8.19
CA PRO A 215 -32.65 -24.93 -9.35
C PRO A 215 -33.43 -24.93 -10.68
N ALA A 216 -34.11 -23.83 -10.99
CA ALA A 216 -35.07 -23.71 -12.09
C ALA A 216 -34.54 -24.18 -13.47
N THR A 217 -33.28 -23.90 -13.77
CA THR A 217 -32.64 -24.26 -15.07
C THR A 217 -32.38 -25.75 -15.23
N GLU A 218 -32.37 -26.52 -14.14
CA GLU A 218 -32.07 -27.95 -14.13
C GLU A 218 -33.32 -28.82 -13.89
N MET A 219 -34.48 -28.21 -13.64
CA MET A 219 -35.67 -28.92 -13.21
C MET A 219 -36.16 -29.97 -14.20
N ALA A 220 -35.98 -29.76 -15.51
CA ALA A 220 -36.34 -30.75 -16.52
C ALA A 220 -35.55 -32.06 -16.32
N ARG A 221 -34.22 -31.94 -16.20
CA ARG A 221 -33.32 -33.06 -15.95
C ARG A 221 -33.59 -33.72 -14.59
N LEU A 222 -33.71 -32.91 -13.53
CA LEU A 222 -33.94 -33.42 -12.17
C LEU A 222 -35.29 -34.15 -12.09
N ARG A 223 -36.33 -33.65 -12.76
CA ARG A 223 -37.62 -34.31 -12.84
C ARG A 223 -37.47 -35.69 -13.50
N ASP A 224 -36.79 -35.78 -14.63
CA ASP A 224 -36.57 -37.06 -15.34
C ASP A 224 -35.78 -38.07 -14.48
N GLU A 225 -34.76 -37.60 -13.76
CA GLU A 225 -33.92 -38.44 -12.89
C GLU A 225 -34.62 -38.86 -11.58
N LEU A 226 -35.49 -38.02 -11.00
CA LEU A 226 -36.19 -38.30 -9.74
C LEU A 226 -37.44 -39.17 -9.91
N GLY A 227 -38.05 -39.20 -11.10
CA GLY A 227 -39.27 -39.98 -11.33
C GLY A 227 -40.58 -39.23 -10.99
N TYR A 228 -40.50 -38.02 -10.44
CA TYR A 228 -41.66 -37.21 -10.02
C TYR A 228 -41.45 -35.71 -10.24
N ASP A 229 -42.55 -34.96 -10.29
CA ASP A 229 -42.55 -33.49 -10.33
C ASP A 229 -42.55 -32.91 -8.90
N ASP A 230 -41.53 -32.11 -8.57
CA ASP A 230 -41.33 -31.52 -7.25
C ASP A 230 -41.05 -30.01 -7.35
N PRO A 231 -42.10 -29.18 -7.39
CA PRO A 231 -41.96 -27.72 -7.43
C PRO A 231 -41.35 -27.14 -6.14
N LEU A 232 -41.28 -27.93 -5.06
CA LEU A 232 -40.67 -27.54 -3.80
C LEU A 232 -39.21 -27.98 -3.68
N LEU A 233 -38.60 -28.59 -4.71
CA LEU A 233 -37.20 -28.98 -4.65
C LEU A 233 -36.31 -27.77 -4.31
N VAL A 234 -35.40 -27.96 -3.36
CA VAL A 234 -34.45 -26.92 -2.95
C VAL A 234 -33.01 -27.42 -3.05
N ALA A 235 -32.14 -26.59 -3.64
CA ALA A 235 -30.72 -26.85 -3.74
C ALA A 235 -29.93 -26.07 -2.68
N GLY A 236 -28.89 -26.69 -2.14
CA GLY A 236 -27.95 -26.09 -1.21
C GLY A 236 -26.54 -26.67 -1.34
N GLU A 237 -25.58 -26.04 -0.65
CA GLU A 237 -24.24 -26.60 -0.55
C GLU A 237 -24.20 -27.80 0.43
N SER A 238 -23.24 -28.71 0.24
CA SER A 238 -23.07 -29.87 1.13
C SER A 238 -22.65 -29.45 2.55
N PHE A 239 -21.78 -28.43 2.65
CA PHE A 239 -21.38 -27.86 3.92
C PHE A 239 -22.58 -27.36 4.74
N HIS A 240 -22.52 -27.57 6.05
CA HIS A 240 -23.43 -26.98 7.01
C HIS A 240 -22.71 -26.73 8.33
N LEU A 241 -23.20 -25.77 9.10
CA LEU A 241 -22.83 -25.57 10.50
C LEU A 241 -24.03 -24.99 11.25
N TRP A 242 -24.37 -25.57 12.40
CA TRP A 242 -25.30 -24.99 13.37
C TRP A 242 -24.63 -24.92 14.74
N VAL A 243 -24.31 -23.73 15.21
CA VAL A 243 -23.81 -23.56 16.59
C VAL A 243 -24.97 -23.06 17.45
N ILE A 244 -25.21 -23.73 18.58
CA ILE A 244 -26.31 -23.45 19.50
C ILE A 244 -25.72 -23.13 20.87
N GLU A 245 -25.96 -21.92 21.35
CA GLU A 245 -25.58 -21.47 22.69
C GLU A 245 -26.68 -21.88 23.67
N GLY A 246 -26.41 -22.86 24.52
CA GLY A 246 -27.41 -23.37 25.45
C GLY A 246 -26.93 -24.58 26.27
N PRO A 247 -27.70 -24.95 27.31
CA PRO A 247 -27.30 -25.99 28.25
C PRO A 247 -27.13 -27.34 27.55
N PRO A 248 -26.07 -28.13 27.87
CA PRO A 248 -25.81 -29.43 27.24
C PRO A 248 -26.95 -30.44 27.34
N SER A 249 -27.81 -30.33 28.35
CA SER A 249 -28.97 -31.22 28.51
C SER A 249 -29.96 -31.12 27.34
N LEU A 250 -30.07 -29.96 26.69
CA LEU A 250 -30.96 -29.79 25.52
C LEU A 250 -30.39 -30.47 24.27
N ALA A 251 -29.07 -30.67 24.20
CA ALA A 251 -28.43 -31.41 23.11
C ALA A 251 -28.87 -32.87 23.07
N GLU A 252 -29.27 -33.42 24.21
CA GLU A 252 -29.76 -34.80 24.33
C GLU A 252 -31.24 -34.93 23.91
N GLU A 253 -32.02 -33.85 24.02
CA GLU A 253 -33.43 -33.84 23.59
C GLU A 253 -33.58 -33.73 22.06
N ILE A 254 -32.59 -33.13 21.36
CA ILE A 254 -32.51 -33.08 19.88
C ILE A 254 -31.07 -33.34 19.39
N PRO A 255 -30.64 -34.62 19.35
CA PRO A 255 -29.23 -34.99 19.29
C PRO A 255 -28.61 -34.95 17.87
N PHE A 256 -28.60 -33.78 17.24
CA PHE A 256 -27.99 -33.56 15.91
C PHE A 256 -26.53 -34.04 15.84
N HIS A 257 -25.75 -33.81 16.90
CA HIS A 257 -24.34 -34.21 16.98
C HIS A 257 -24.15 -35.74 16.89
N ARG A 258 -25.10 -36.55 17.41
CA ARG A 258 -25.04 -38.03 17.31
C ARG A 258 -25.36 -38.54 15.91
N ALA A 259 -26.02 -37.73 15.09
CA ALA A 259 -26.24 -38.02 13.67
C ALA A 259 -25.04 -37.66 12.79
N GLY A 260 -23.90 -37.24 13.36
CA GLY A 260 -22.73 -36.81 12.58
C GLY A 260 -22.99 -35.52 11.79
N LEU A 261 -24.03 -34.78 12.15
CA LEU A 261 -24.30 -33.45 11.62
C LEU A 261 -23.35 -32.44 12.30
N ASN A 262 -22.93 -31.43 11.57
CA ASN A 262 -22.05 -30.38 12.08
C ASN A 262 -22.85 -29.38 12.94
N VAL A 263 -23.30 -29.87 14.10
CA VAL A 263 -24.04 -29.09 15.10
C VAL A 263 -23.23 -29.05 16.38
N VAL A 264 -22.85 -27.84 16.78
CA VAL A 264 -21.99 -27.59 17.95
C VAL A 264 -22.85 -26.97 19.04
N TRP A 265 -22.92 -27.64 20.19
CA TRP A 265 -23.47 -27.08 21.42
C TRP A 265 -22.36 -26.42 22.21
N THR A 266 -22.57 -25.20 22.67
CA THR A 266 -21.54 -24.42 23.37
C THR A 266 -22.15 -23.52 24.43
N ASP A 267 -21.34 -23.11 25.41
CA ASP A 267 -21.72 -22.09 26.38
C ASP A 267 -21.45 -20.66 25.86
N ASN A 268 -20.74 -20.51 24.74
CA ASN A 268 -20.41 -19.21 24.16
C ASN A 268 -20.30 -19.25 22.62
N LEU A 269 -21.22 -18.55 21.94
CA LEU A 269 -21.27 -18.48 20.47
C LEU A 269 -20.18 -17.59 19.84
N GLU A 270 -19.67 -16.61 20.59
CA GLU A 270 -18.85 -15.51 20.06
C GLU A 270 -17.58 -15.95 19.28
N PRO A 271 -16.82 -16.96 19.73
CA PRO A 271 -15.64 -17.42 18.99
C PRO A 271 -16.00 -17.96 17.59
N TYR A 272 -17.10 -18.70 17.48
CA TYR A 272 -17.58 -19.27 16.22
C TYR A 272 -18.11 -18.19 15.28
N ARG A 273 -18.83 -17.20 15.83
CA ARG A 273 -19.28 -16.01 15.09
C ARG A 273 -18.08 -15.24 14.53
N THR A 274 -17.10 -14.94 15.39
CA THR A 274 -15.87 -14.24 14.99
C THR A 274 -15.12 -14.99 13.90
N ARG A 275 -14.97 -16.31 14.01
CA ARG A 275 -14.38 -17.18 12.98
C ARG A 275 -15.08 -17.05 11.62
N LYS A 276 -16.42 -17.20 11.59
CA LYS A 276 -17.20 -17.09 10.35
C LYS A 276 -17.12 -15.68 9.75
N VAL A 277 -17.27 -14.66 10.58
CA VAL A 277 -17.27 -13.25 10.16
C VAL A 277 -15.91 -12.85 9.57
N ARG A 278 -14.80 -13.26 10.19
CA ARG A 278 -13.46 -12.90 9.70
C ARG A 278 -13.01 -13.76 8.53
N ILE A 279 -13.16 -15.08 8.62
CA ILE A 279 -12.61 -15.99 7.60
C ILE A 279 -13.53 -16.04 6.37
N LEU A 280 -14.80 -16.42 6.50
CA LEU A 280 -15.67 -16.55 5.33
C LEU A 280 -16.13 -15.18 4.81
N ASN A 281 -16.79 -14.41 5.67
CA ASN A 281 -17.37 -13.13 5.24
C ASN A 281 -16.28 -12.09 4.95
N GLY A 282 -15.21 -12.07 5.74
CA GLY A 282 -14.07 -11.17 5.54
C GLY A 282 -13.34 -11.45 4.24
N THR A 283 -13.11 -12.71 3.87
CA THR A 283 -12.47 -13.04 2.58
C THR A 283 -13.30 -12.55 1.40
N HIS A 284 -14.61 -12.83 1.39
CA HIS A 284 -15.50 -12.29 0.36
C HIS A 284 -15.45 -10.76 0.30
N THR A 285 -15.67 -10.09 1.44
CA THR A 285 -15.66 -8.63 1.48
C THR A 285 -14.31 -8.05 1.06
N ALA A 286 -13.22 -8.74 1.32
CA ALA A 286 -11.89 -8.27 0.99
C ALA A 286 -11.56 -8.37 -0.51
N THR A 287 -12.06 -9.38 -1.22
CA THR A 287 -11.59 -9.70 -2.59
C THR A 287 -12.56 -9.36 -3.70
N VAL A 288 -13.88 -9.36 -3.45
CA VAL A 288 -14.89 -9.24 -4.53
C VAL A 288 -14.82 -7.93 -5.31
N LEU A 289 -14.48 -6.81 -4.65
CA LEU A 289 -14.37 -5.51 -5.31
C LEU A 289 -13.14 -5.43 -6.21
N ALA A 290 -11.99 -5.94 -5.75
CA ALA A 290 -10.79 -6.02 -6.57
C ALA A 290 -10.97 -6.96 -7.77
N ALA A 291 -11.61 -8.12 -7.56
CA ALA A 291 -11.93 -9.07 -8.63
C ALA A 291 -12.85 -8.45 -9.68
N HIS A 292 -13.86 -7.69 -9.26
CA HIS A 292 -14.74 -6.98 -10.17
C HIS A 292 -14.00 -5.88 -10.96
N LEU A 293 -13.15 -5.09 -10.30
CA LEU A 293 -12.31 -4.08 -10.97
C LEU A 293 -11.34 -4.70 -11.98
N ALA A 294 -10.94 -5.96 -11.77
CA ALA A 294 -10.15 -6.75 -12.72
C ALA A 294 -10.98 -7.38 -13.86
N GLY A 295 -12.30 -7.15 -13.92
CA GLY A 295 -13.18 -7.62 -14.99
C GLY A 295 -13.85 -8.98 -14.75
N LEU A 296 -13.65 -9.58 -13.57
CA LEU A 296 -14.29 -10.84 -13.19
C LEU A 296 -15.75 -10.61 -12.75
N LYS A 297 -16.61 -11.62 -12.92
CA LYS A 297 -18.05 -11.51 -12.69
C LYS A 297 -18.55 -12.42 -11.57
N THR A 298 -17.91 -13.57 -11.37
CA THR A 298 -18.37 -14.58 -10.40
C THR A 298 -17.27 -15.01 -9.44
N VAL A 299 -17.65 -15.57 -8.30
CA VAL A 299 -16.71 -16.18 -7.34
C VAL A 299 -15.93 -17.33 -7.98
N GLY A 300 -16.57 -18.14 -8.84
CA GLY A 300 -15.90 -19.23 -9.54
C GLY A 300 -14.80 -18.76 -10.49
N GLU A 301 -15.04 -17.69 -11.26
CA GLU A 301 -14.02 -17.03 -12.10
C GLU A 301 -12.86 -16.51 -11.24
N MET A 302 -13.17 -15.85 -10.12
CA MET A 302 -12.18 -15.34 -9.17
C MET A 302 -11.30 -16.44 -8.56
N MET A 303 -11.87 -17.60 -8.24
CA MET A 303 -11.10 -18.74 -7.71
C MET A 303 -10.28 -19.45 -8.79
N SER A 304 -10.69 -19.34 -10.07
CA SER A 304 -10.00 -19.94 -11.22
C SER A 304 -8.88 -19.05 -11.76
N ASP A 305 -8.92 -17.74 -11.50
CA ASP A 305 -7.85 -16.81 -11.89
C ASP A 305 -6.59 -17.03 -11.04
N PRO A 306 -5.41 -17.26 -11.66
CA PRO A 306 -4.19 -17.57 -10.91
C PRO A 306 -3.74 -16.46 -9.95
N ASN A 307 -4.00 -15.18 -10.27
CA ASN A 307 -3.61 -14.06 -9.43
C ASN A 307 -4.54 -13.94 -8.22
N PHE A 308 -5.85 -14.02 -8.43
CA PHE A 308 -6.83 -13.94 -7.35
C PHE A 308 -6.83 -15.18 -6.46
N SER A 309 -6.65 -16.38 -7.02
CA SER A 309 -6.55 -17.61 -6.23
C SER A 309 -5.37 -17.57 -5.26
N ARG A 310 -4.20 -17.12 -5.74
CA ARG A 310 -3.03 -16.89 -4.87
C ARG A 310 -3.28 -15.79 -3.84
N LEU A 311 -3.81 -14.65 -4.26
CA LEU A 311 -4.11 -13.52 -3.37
C LEU A 311 -5.06 -13.93 -2.23
N ILE A 312 -6.11 -14.70 -2.55
CA ILE A 312 -7.09 -15.18 -1.57
C ILE A 312 -6.43 -16.13 -0.58
N ARG A 313 -5.57 -17.04 -1.05
CA ARG A 313 -4.85 -17.98 -0.17
C ARG A 313 -3.90 -17.23 0.78
N GLU A 314 -3.12 -16.29 0.27
CA GLU A 314 -2.22 -15.43 1.08
C GLU A 314 -3.02 -14.60 2.10
N LEU A 315 -4.08 -13.91 1.65
CA LEU A 315 -4.98 -13.15 2.52
C LEU A 315 -5.55 -14.01 3.67
N VAL A 316 -6.08 -15.19 3.34
CA VAL A 316 -6.74 -16.06 4.33
C VAL A 316 -5.73 -16.58 5.34
N PHE A 317 -4.64 -17.20 4.91
CA PHE A 317 -3.73 -17.92 5.79
C PHE A 317 -2.68 -17.03 6.46
N ASP A 318 -2.24 -15.97 5.78
CA ASP A 318 -1.16 -15.11 6.27
C ASP A 318 -1.69 -13.88 7.01
N GLU A 319 -2.89 -13.38 6.68
CA GLU A 319 -3.44 -12.16 7.29
C GLU A 319 -4.66 -12.41 8.19
N ILE A 320 -5.65 -13.18 7.74
CA ILE A 320 -6.90 -13.36 8.50
C ILE A 320 -6.75 -14.39 9.62
N VAL A 321 -6.39 -15.63 9.28
CA VAL A 321 -6.30 -16.77 10.21
C VAL A 321 -5.43 -16.48 11.45
N PRO A 322 -4.27 -15.81 11.34
CA PRO A 322 -3.45 -15.49 12.52
C PRO A 322 -4.18 -14.65 13.57
N THR A 323 -5.13 -13.80 13.16
CA THR A 323 -5.86 -12.88 14.06
C THR A 323 -7.09 -13.49 14.73
N VAL A 324 -7.53 -14.69 14.31
CA VAL A 324 -8.71 -15.34 14.87
C VAL A 324 -8.37 -16.02 16.20
N PRO A 325 -9.09 -15.72 17.30
CA PRO A 325 -8.80 -16.23 18.65
C PRO A 325 -9.37 -17.63 18.88
N LEU A 326 -8.92 -18.61 18.07
CA LEU A 326 -9.27 -20.03 18.18
C LEU A 326 -8.01 -20.91 18.03
N PRO A 327 -8.06 -22.17 18.48
CA PRO A 327 -6.98 -23.14 18.27
C PRO A 327 -6.57 -23.22 16.79
N ALA A 328 -5.27 -23.33 16.52
CA ALA A 328 -4.69 -23.21 15.18
C ALA A 328 -5.28 -24.21 14.18
N ASP A 329 -5.50 -25.44 14.61
CA ASP A 329 -6.01 -26.51 13.75
C ASP A 329 -7.47 -26.27 13.37
N GLU A 330 -8.30 -25.79 14.30
CA GLU A 330 -9.71 -25.48 14.05
C GLU A 330 -9.88 -24.34 13.03
N LYS A 331 -9.12 -23.26 13.18
CA LYS A 331 -9.21 -22.12 12.27
C LYS A 331 -8.61 -22.42 10.89
N ARG A 332 -7.57 -23.25 10.80
CA ARG A 332 -7.02 -23.71 9.51
C ARG A 332 -7.97 -24.66 8.78
N ALA A 333 -8.55 -25.64 9.48
CA ALA A 333 -9.53 -26.55 8.90
C ALA A 333 -10.76 -25.79 8.37
N TYR A 334 -11.25 -24.80 9.13
CA TYR A 334 -12.33 -23.94 8.66
C TYR A 334 -11.91 -23.12 7.44
N ALA A 335 -10.71 -22.53 7.44
CA ALA A 335 -10.20 -21.76 6.30
C ALA A 335 -10.09 -22.60 5.01
N GLU A 336 -9.56 -23.82 5.08
CA GLU A 336 -9.54 -24.74 3.93
C GLU A 336 -10.95 -25.05 3.42
N SER A 337 -11.89 -25.32 4.34
CA SER A 337 -13.29 -25.54 3.97
C SER A 337 -13.92 -24.32 3.27
N VAL A 338 -13.54 -23.09 3.65
CA VAL A 338 -14.02 -21.87 3.01
C VAL A 338 -13.49 -21.76 1.57
N LEU A 339 -12.21 -22.07 1.34
CA LEU A 339 -11.64 -22.06 -0.01
C LEU A 339 -12.30 -23.10 -0.91
N GLU A 340 -12.54 -24.31 -0.41
CA GLU A 340 -13.26 -25.36 -1.14
C GLU A 340 -14.70 -24.94 -1.47
N ARG A 341 -15.39 -24.26 -0.53
CA ARG A 341 -16.73 -23.70 -0.76
C ARG A 341 -16.75 -22.62 -1.85
N PHE A 342 -15.71 -21.78 -1.92
CA PHE A 342 -15.60 -20.77 -2.99
C PHE A 342 -15.33 -21.39 -4.36
N GLN A 343 -14.70 -22.57 -4.39
CA GLN A 343 -14.44 -23.34 -5.61
C GLN A 343 -15.63 -24.20 -6.06
N ASN A 344 -16.74 -24.20 -5.33
CA ASN A 344 -17.90 -25.03 -5.62
C ASN A 344 -18.47 -24.72 -7.03
N PRO A 345 -18.34 -25.64 -8.01
CA PRO A 345 -18.71 -25.37 -9.40
C PRO A 345 -20.24 -25.32 -9.60
N PHE A 346 -21.02 -25.78 -8.62
CA PHE A 346 -22.47 -25.82 -8.69
C PHE A 346 -23.14 -24.53 -8.19
N ILE A 347 -22.36 -23.57 -7.68
CA ILE A 347 -22.88 -22.30 -7.14
C ILE A 347 -22.43 -21.13 -8.01
N HIS A 348 -23.39 -20.53 -8.72
CA HIS A 348 -23.15 -19.29 -9.46
C HIS A 348 -23.36 -18.08 -8.55
N HIS A 349 -22.29 -17.57 -7.95
CA HIS A 349 -22.33 -16.42 -7.04
C HIS A 349 -21.74 -15.17 -7.71
N GLU A 350 -22.58 -14.19 -8.01
CA GLU A 350 -22.18 -12.93 -8.65
C GLU A 350 -21.46 -12.00 -7.67
N LEU A 351 -20.32 -11.43 -8.08
CA LEU A 351 -19.52 -10.54 -7.24
C LEU A 351 -20.30 -9.28 -6.82
N LEU A 352 -21.11 -8.72 -7.72
CA LEU A 352 -21.89 -7.50 -7.45
C LEU A 352 -22.99 -7.72 -6.41
N THR A 353 -23.55 -8.93 -6.32
CA THR A 353 -24.52 -9.27 -5.27
C THR A 353 -23.85 -9.28 -3.90
N ILE A 354 -22.59 -9.72 -3.82
CA ILE A 354 -21.80 -9.71 -2.58
C ILE A 354 -21.36 -8.28 -2.22
N ALA A 355 -21.10 -7.44 -3.22
CA ALA A 355 -20.62 -6.06 -3.08
C ALA A 355 -21.65 -5.07 -2.48
N LEU A 356 -22.93 -5.44 -2.37
CA LEU A 356 -23.96 -4.59 -1.76
C LEU A 356 -23.56 -4.18 -0.33
N ASN A 357 -23.63 -2.89 0.01
CA ASN A 357 -23.29 -2.34 1.33
C ASN A 357 -21.85 -2.65 1.77
N SER A 358 -20.87 -2.50 0.85
CA SER A 358 -19.49 -2.90 1.13
C SER A 358 -18.81 -2.09 2.22
N VAL A 359 -19.17 -0.81 2.44
CA VAL A 359 -18.52 0.01 3.49
C VAL A 359 -18.82 -0.55 4.89
N SER A 360 -20.11 -0.79 5.20
CA SER A 360 -20.51 -1.35 6.49
C SER A 360 -20.04 -2.80 6.67
N LYS A 361 -20.03 -3.60 5.60
CA LYS A 361 -19.43 -4.95 5.59
C LYS A 361 -17.93 -4.89 5.87
N TRP A 362 -17.18 -3.98 5.27
CA TRP A 362 -15.73 -3.88 5.46
C TRP A 362 -15.39 -3.45 6.89
N LYS A 363 -16.12 -2.48 7.45
CA LYS A 363 -16.04 -2.08 8.87
C LYS A 363 -16.21 -3.26 9.82
N THR A 364 -17.19 -4.13 9.58
CA THR A 364 -17.54 -5.22 10.50
C THR A 364 -16.70 -6.48 10.29
N ARG A 365 -16.24 -6.75 9.07
CA ARG A 365 -15.60 -8.03 8.70
C ARG A 365 -14.08 -7.95 8.51
N CYS A 366 -13.56 -6.82 8.04
CA CYS A 366 -12.16 -6.66 7.63
C CYS A 366 -11.37 -5.75 8.57
N LEU A 367 -11.95 -4.63 9.01
CA LEU A 367 -11.27 -3.65 9.87
C LEU A 367 -10.72 -4.26 11.18
N PRO A 368 -11.46 -5.13 11.92
CA PRO A 368 -10.91 -5.75 13.13
C PRO A 368 -9.66 -6.59 12.85
N THR A 369 -9.66 -7.35 11.76
CA THR A 369 -8.50 -8.14 11.31
C THR A 369 -7.31 -7.24 10.98
N LEU A 370 -7.52 -6.15 10.24
CA LEU A 370 -6.45 -5.19 9.91
C LEU A 370 -5.80 -4.62 11.17
N LEU A 371 -6.62 -4.21 12.15
CA LEU A 371 -6.15 -3.62 13.39
C LEU A 371 -5.45 -4.64 14.31
N ASP A 372 -5.99 -5.86 14.41
CA ASP A 372 -5.37 -6.92 15.21
C ASP A 372 -4.04 -7.37 14.60
N PHE A 373 -3.95 -7.49 13.28
CA PHE A 373 -2.71 -7.82 12.57
C PHE A 373 -1.65 -6.75 12.81
N HIS A 374 -2.00 -5.48 12.70
CA HIS A 374 -1.08 -4.37 12.95
C HIS A 374 -0.59 -4.34 14.39
N ARG A 375 -1.50 -4.54 15.36
CA ARG A 375 -1.14 -4.63 16.79
C ARG A 375 -0.20 -5.80 17.08
N ALA A 376 -0.40 -6.94 16.41
CA ALA A 376 0.42 -8.13 16.62
C ALA A 376 1.81 -8.06 15.96
N THR A 377 1.93 -7.41 14.79
CA THR A 377 3.13 -7.49 13.94
C THR A 377 3.90 -6.18 13.78
N GLY A 378 3.28 -5.04 14.14
CA GLY A 378 3.80 -3.70 13.84
C GLY A 378 3.77 -3.33 12.36
N ARG A 379 3.21 -4.16 11.48
CA ARG A 379 3.11 -3.96 10.02
C ARG A 379 1.65 -3.92 9.58
N PHE A 380 1.36 -3.31 8.44
CA PHE A 380 0.01 -3.41 7.86
C PHE A 380 -0.12 -4.64 6.96
N PRO A 381 -1.25 -5.35 7.01
CA PRO A 381 -1.54 -6.47 6.13
C PRO A 381 -1.70 -5.99 4.68
N LYS A 382 -0.87 -6.53 3.77
CA LYS A 382 -0.75 -6.11 2.37
C LYS A 382 -2.06 -6.30 1.59
N HIS A 383 -2.73 -7.44 1.75
CA HIS A 383 -3.93 -7.77 0.99
C HIS A 383 -5.17 -7.05 1.53
N LEU A 384 -5.27 -6.86 2.84
CA LEU A 384 -6.34 -6.04 3.44
C LEU A 384 -6.19 -4.54 3.14
N THR A 385 -4.97 -3.98 3.06
CA THR A 385 -4.81 -2.59 2.62
C THR A 385 -5.07 -2.43 1.13
N TYR A 386 -4.68 -3.41 0.30
CA TYR A 386 -5.08 -3.48 -1.10
C TYR A 386 -6.61 -3.58 -1.26
N SER A 387 -7.28 -4.40 -0.44
CA SER A 387 -8.73 -4.51 -0.40
C SER A 387 -9.40 -3.16 -0.11
N LEU A 388 -8.89 -2.41 0.88
CA LEU A 388 -9.41 -1.09 1.20
C LEU A 388 -9.21 -0.09 0.06
N ALA A 389 -8.05 -0.14 -0.62
CA ALA A 389 -7.81 0.67 -1.82
C ALA A 389 -8.77 0.30 -2.97
N ALA A 390 -9.02 -0.99 -3.19
CA ALA A 390 -9.98 -1.47 -4.18
C ALA A 390 -11.43 -1.05 -3.85
N LEU A 391 -11.79 -1.02 -2.58
CA LEU A 391 -13.06 -0.45 -2.12
C LEU A 391 -13.17 1.02 -2.51
N ILE A 392 -12.17 1.83 -2.17
CA ILE A 392 -12.18 3.27 -2.48
C ILE A 392 -12.27 3.49 -4.00
N GLU A 393 -11.50 2.74 -4.81
CA GLU A 393 -11.53 2.84 -6.27
C GLU A 393 -12.89 2.41 -6.87
N PHE A 394 -13.49 1.33 -6.37
CA PHE A 394 -14.79 0.87 -6.83
C PHE A 394 -15.88 1.93 -6.60
N TYR A 395 -15.90 2.57 -5.42
CA TYR A 395 -16.84 3.64 -5.13
C TYR A 395 -16.50 4.95 -5.86
N ARG A 396 -15.21 5.23 -6.10
CA ARG A 396 -14.76 6.35 -6.95
C ARG A 396 -15.28 6.20 -8.38
N GLN A 397 -15.36 5.00 -8.94
CA GLN A 397 -15.93 4.80 -10.29
C GLN A 397 -17.45 4.98 -10.31
N GLY A 398 -18.14 4.66 -9.20
CA GLY A 398 -19.57 4.93 -8.97
C GLY A 398 -20.57 4.13 -9.83
N LYS A 399 -20.13 3.46 -10.90
CA LYS A 399 -21.01 2.80 -11.89
C LYS A 399 -21.85 1.65 -11.33
N HIS A 400 -21.30 0.88 -10.38
CA HIS A 400 -21.90 -0.34 -9.85
C HIS A 400 -22.09 -0.30 -8.32
N ALA A 401 -21.77 0.82 -7.67
CA ALA A 401 -21.85 0.96 -6.23
C ALA A 401 -23.31 0.97 -5.74
N ARG A 402 -23.62 0.11 -4.78
CA ARG A 402 -24.93 0.02 -4.11
C ARG A 402 -24.69 -0.01 -2.61
N ASP A 403 -25.01 1.09 -1.94
CA ASP A 403 -24.79 1.28 -0.51
C ASP A 403 -25.80 2.31 0.04
N GLU A 404 -25.72 2.61 1.34
CA GLU A 404 -26.53 3.65 1.98
C GLU A 404 -26.33 5.02 1.31
N ALA A 405 -27.39 5.84 1.29
CA ALA A 405 -27.41 7.11 0.56
C ALA A 405 -26.27 8.06 0.96
N HIS A 406 -25.92 8.11 2.25
CA HIS A 406 -24.85 8.96 2.78
C HIS A 406 -23.46 8.51 2.30
N VAL A 407 -23.23 7.20 2.15
CA VAL A 407 -21.98 6.64 1.60
C VAL A 407 -21.84 7.02 0.13
N LEU A 408 -22.89 6.82 -0.66
CA LEU A 408 -22.89 7.15 -2.09
C LEU A 408 -22.76 8.66 -2.33
N GLN A 409 -23.29 9.50 -1.45
CA GLN A 409 -23.11 10.95 -1.52
C GLN A 409 -21.66 11.34 -1.26
N PHE A 410 -21.04 10.84 -0.19
CA PHE A 410 -19.65 11.14 0.15
C PHE A 410 -18.70 10.85 -1.02
N PHE A 411 -18.77 9.66 -1.62
CA PHE A 411 -17.88 9.30 -2.74
C PHE A 411 -18.16 10.09 -4.02
N ARG A 412 -19.39 10.55 -4.25
CA ARG A 412 -19.70 11.44 -5.37
C ARG A 412 -19.05 12.81 -5.20
N GLU A 413 -19.07 13.35 -3.98
CA GLU A 413 -18.50 14.67 -3.67
C GLU A 413 -16.97 14.67 -3.68
N HIS A 414 -16.33 13.55 -3.32
CA HIS A 414 -14.87 13.45 -3.17
C HIS A 414 -14.20 12.70 -4.34
N ARG A 415 -14.95 12.31 -5.38
CA ARG A 415 -14.49 11.42 -6.47
C ARG A 415 -13.16 11.85 -7.11
N ASP A 416 -13.05 13.15 -7.39
CA ASP A 416 -11.90 13.75 -8.09
C ASP A 416 -10.94 14.45 -7.12
N SER A 417 -11.16 14.28 -5.82
CA SER A 417 -10.30 14.87 -4.79
C SER A 417 -8.95 14.15 -4.72
N PRO A 418 -7.82 14.88 -4.72
CA PRO A 418 -6.50 14.27 -4.46
C PRO A 418 -6.39 13.69 -3.04
N THR A 419 -7.29 14.08 -2.13
CA THR A 419 -7.36 13.58 -0.75
C THR A 419 -8.39 12.47 -0.54
N LEU A 420 -9.03 11.94 -1.60
CA LEU A 420 -10.10 10.93 -1.48
C LEU A 420 -9.79 9.80 -0.51
N VAL A 421 -8.58 9.25 -0.56
CA VAL A 421 -8.15 8.19 0.37
C VAL A 421 -8.13 8.69 1.81
N ALA A 422 -7.48 9.83 2.06
CA ALA A 422 -7.37 10.42 3.39
C ALA A 422 -8.76 10.77 3.95
N ASP A 423 -9.62 11.38 3.14
CA ASP A 423 -10.98 11.76 3.53
C ASP A 423 -11.82 10.52 3.84
N THR A 424 -11.67 9.46 3.04
CA THR A 424 -12.36 8.19 3.29
C THR A 424 -11.92 7.59 4.62
N LEU A 425 -10.61 7.54 4.90
CA LEU A 425 -10.05 7.00 6.14
C LEU A 425 -10.40 7.85 7.37
N ALA A 426 -10.52 9.17 7.21
CA ALA A 426 -10.87 10.09 8.29
C ALA A 426 -12.37 10.06 8.65
N ASN A 427 -13.20 9.48 7.79
CA ASN A 427 -14.65 9.48 7.96
C ASN A 427 -15.11 8.58 9.12
N THR A 428 -15.36 9.19 10.28
CA THR A 428 -15.78 8.49 11.50
C THR A 428 -17.16 7.84 11.39
N SER A 429 -18.03 8.29 10.48
CA SER A 429 -19.32 7.62 10.24
C SER A 429 -19.13 6.23 9.62
N PHE A 430 -18.12 6.08 8.76
CA PHE A 430 -17.80 4.79 8.13
C PHE A 430 -17.15 3.86 9.15
N TRP A 431 -16.11 4.31 9.85
CA TRP A 431 -15.24 3.41 10.61
C TRP A 431 -15.51 3.39 12.11
N GLY A 432 -16.25 4.36 12.65
CA GLY A 432 -16.42 4.59 14.08
C GLY A 432 -15.24 5.32 14.74
N CYS A 433 -14.14 5.51 14.01
CA CYS A 433 -12.98 6.28 14.42
C CYS A 433 -12.29 6.89 13.19
N ASP A 434 -11.33 7.79 13.42
CA ASP A 434 -10.50 8.36 12.35
C ASP A 434 -9.28 7.46 12.14
N LEU A 435 -9.26 6.75 11.02
CA LEU A 435 -8.20 5.80 10.69
C LEU A 435 -6.88 6.48 10.29
N THR A 436 -6.89 7.77 9.92
CA THR A 436 -5.66 8.50 9.56
C THR A 436 -4.74 8.72 10.77
N LYS A 437 -5.30 8.65 11.99
CA LYS A 437 -4.54 8.72 13.24
C LYS A 437 -3.67 7.48 13.50
N ILE A 438 -3.88 6.41 12.74
CA ILE A 438 -3.04 5.21 12.81
C ILE A 438 -1.82 5.44 11.91
N SER A 439 -0.67 5.69 12.54
CA SER A 439 0.58 6.02 11.83
C SER A 439 0.92 4.98 10.75
N GLY A 440 1.10 5.44 9.52
CA GLY A 440 1.47 4.62 8.36
C GLY A 440 0.30 3.97 7.60
N LEU A 441 -0.94 4.01 8.12
CA LEU A 441 -2.08 3.35 7.46
C LEU A 441 -2.47 4.05 6.16
N LEU A 442 -2.49 5.39 6.15
CA LEU A 442 -2.77 6.18 4.94
C LEU A 442 -1.79 5.83 3.82
N GLN A 443 -0.51 5.67 4.14
CA GLN A 443 0.53 5.30 3.18
C GLN A 443 0.38 3.84 2.72
N ALA A 444 -0.17 2.96 3.56
CA ALA A 444 -0.38 1.56 3.21
C ALA A 444 -1.62 1.34 2.30
N VAL A 445 -2.57 2.27 2.31
CA VAL A 445 -3.81 2.23 1.51
C VAL A 445 -3.67 3.21 0.36
N GLN A 446 -3.13 2.79 -0.78
CA GLN A 446 -2.97 3.68 -1.94
C GLN A 446 -3.71 3.14 -3.17
N ILE A 447 -4.58 3.97 -3.75
CA ILE A 447 -5.14 3.73 -5.08
C ILE A 447 -4.02 3.96 -6.10
N PRO A 448 -3.75 3.02 -7.02
CA PRO A 448 -2.82 3.24 -8.11
C PRO A 448 -3.29 4.42 -8.99
N VAL A 449 -2.69 5.60 -8.86
CA VAL A 449 -2.85 6.66 -9.87
C VAL A 449 -1.86 6.37 -10.98
N LEU A 450 -2.34 6.34 -12.22
CA LEU A 450 -1.48 6.20 -13.39
C LEU A 450 -1.05 7.59 -13.87
N LEU A 451 0.20 7.92 -13.64
CA LEU A 451 0.80 9.19 -14.04
C LEU A 451 1.50 9.02 -15.39
N ARG A 452 0.99 9.68 -16.42
CA ARG A 452 1.65 9.84 -17.72
C ARG A 452 2.45 11.15 -17.70
N LEU A 453 3.75 11.09 -17.92
CA LEU A 453 4.64 12.25 -17.75
C LEU A 453 4.67 13.15 -19.00
N ASN A 454 4.49 12.56 -20.17
CA ASN A 454 4.45 13.25 -21.44
C ASN A 454 3.36 12.70 -22.36
N HIS A 455 2.79 13.56 -23.22
CA HIS A 455 1.76 13.17 -24.19
C HIS A 455 2.22 12.14 -25.23
N ARG A 456 3.53 11.91 -25.37
CA ARG A 456 4.12 10.86 -26.24
C ARG A 456 4.34 9.52 -25.52
N ASP A 457 4.21 9.46 -24.20
CA ASP A 457 4.54 8.25 -23.44
C ASP A 457 3.57 7.10 -23.77
N ASN A 458 4.08 5.90 -24.03
CA ASN A 458 3.24 4.70 -24.18
C ASN A 458 3.19 3.85 -22.90
N VAL A 459 3.73 4.39 -21.80
CA VAL A 459 3.63 3.84 -20.45
C VAL A 459 3.21 4.93 -19.46
N ALA A 460 2.59 4.52 -18.36
CA ALA A 460 2.30 5.36 -17.21
C ALA A 460 2.97 4.80 -15.95
N VAL A 461 3.32 5.68 -15.02
CA VAL A 461 3.88 5.32 -13.71
C VAL A 461 2.76 5.12 -12.71
N ILE A 462 2.78 3.99 -12.02
CA ILE A 462 1.89 3.70 -10.90
C ILE A 462 2.41 4.47 -9.68
N THR A 463 1.75 5.54 -9.27
CA THR A 463 2.27 6.48 -8.24
C THR A 463 2.50 5.85 -6.86
N CYS A 464 1.87 4.71 -6.55
CA CYS A 464 2.10 4.01 -5.29
C CYS A 464 3.34 3.12 -5.28
N THR A 465 3.79 2.64 -6.44
CA THR A 465 4.91 1.70 -6.55
C THR A 465 6.12 2.27 -7.30
N GLY A 466 5.90 3.23 -8.19
CA GLY A 466 6.89 3.71 -9.14
C GLY A 466 7.09 2.82 -10.37
N HIS A 467 6.43 1.65 -10.43
CA HIS A 467 6.49 0.77 -11.59
C HIS A 467 5.68 1.32 -12.77
N LYS A 468 6.00 0.82 -13.96
CA LYS A 468 5.36 1.24 -15.21
C LYS A 468 4.30 0.25 -15.65
N VAL A 469 3.25 0.77 -16.26
CA VAL A 469 2.22 0.00 -16.95
C VAL A 469 2.06 0.52 -18.37
N ALA A 470 1.83 -0.35 -19.34
CA ALA A 470 1.56 0.06 -20.72
C ALA A 470 0.22 0.80 -20.81
N THR A 471 0.17 1.94 -21.50
CA THR A 471 -1.07 2.70 -21.74
C THR A 471 -1.77 2.32 -23.03
N THR A 472 -1.10 1.52 -23.87
CA THR A 472 -1.56 1.00 -25.15
C THR A 472 -0.85 -0.33 -25.42
N ASP A 473 -1.27 -1.07 -26.44
CA ASP A 473 -0.57 -2.29 -26.85
C ASP A 473 0.78 -1.92 -27.49
N ILE A 474 1.85 -2.60 -27.07
CA ILE A 474 3.22 -2.40 -27.54
C ILE A 474 3.75 -3.72 -28.08
N SER A 475 3.93 -3.82 -29.40
CA SER A 475 4.50 -5.02 -30.01
C SER A 475 5.98 -5.21 -29.66
N SER A 476 6.44 -6.46 -29.66
CA SER A 476 7.86 -6.80 -29.49
C SER A 476 8.73 -6.04 -30.50
N GLY A 477 9.89 -5.57 -30.05
CA GLY A 477 10.81 -4.77 -30.86
C GLY A 477 10.45 -3.28 -31.00
N ARG A 478 9.33 -2.81 -30.45
CA ARG A 478 8.95 -1.39 -30.44
C ARG A 478 9.54 -0.65 -29.23
N ASP A 479 9.77 0.65 -29.40
CA ASP A 479 10.28 1.51 -28.34
C ASP A 479 9.25 1.67 -27.21
N ILE A 480 9.73 1.55 -25.97
CA ILE A 480 8.99 1.95 -24.78
C ILE A 480 9.35 3.40 -24.49
N ILE A 481 8.37 4.29 -24.44
CA ILE A 481 8.53 5.75 -24.41
C ILE A 481 8.06 6.28 -23.05
N LYS A 482 8.97 6.95 -22.33
CA LYS A 482 8.71 7.67 -21.08
C LYS A 482 9.51 8.97 -21.10
N TYR A 483 8.99 10.03 -20.48
CA TYR A 483 9.57 11.39 -20.61
C TYR A 483 9.55 11.92 -22.05
N GLY A 484 8.71 11.35 -22.91
CA GLY A 484 8.65 11.64 -24.34
C GLY A 484 9.83 11.09 -25.15
N GLN A 485 10.67 10.24 -24.57
CA GLN A 485 11.86 9.65 -25.19
C GLN A 485 11.88 8.12 -25.01
N PRO A 486 12.54 7.37 -25.91
CA PRO A 486 12.73 5.93 -25.73
C PRO A 486 13.55 5.63 -24.46
N ILE A 487 13.01 4.78 -23.59
CA ILE A 487 13.72 4.24 -22.42
C ILE A 487 14.25 2.82 -22.67
N GLY A 488 14.03 2.27 -23.86
CA GLY A 488 14.45 0.94 -24.25
C GLY A 488 13.46 0.33 -25.25
N VAL A 489 13.57 -0.97 -25.47
CA VAL A 489 12.75 -1.71 -26.44
C VAL A 489 12.03 -2.88 -25.79
N ALA A 490 10.78 -3.11 -26.21
CA ALA A 490 9.99 -4.26 -25.79
C ALA A 490 10.63 -5.57 -26.30
N THR A 491 10.68 -6.60 -25.46
CA THR A 491 11.23 -7.93 -25.80
C THR A 491 10.15 -8.98 -26.06
N ALA A 492 8.90 -8.65 -25.75
CA ALA A 492 7.69 -9.42 -26.04
C ALA A 492 6.54 -8.44 -26.35
N ASP A 493 5.42 -8.94 -26.84
CA ASP A 493 4.20 -8.14 -26.95
C ASP A 493 3.67 -7.80 -25.54
N ILE A 494 3.29 -6.54 -25.33
CA ILE A 494 2.81 -6.01 -24.05
C ILE A 494 1.43 -5.38 -24.29
N ALA A 495 0.37 -5.96 -23.74
CA ALA A 495 -0.97 -5.42 -23.85
C ALA A 495 -1.16 -4.18 -22.95
N ALA A 496 -2.08 -3.29 -23.32
CA ALA A 496 -2.49 -2.16 -22.49
C ALA A 496 -2.89 -2.64 -21.09
N GLY A 497 -2.40 -1.98 -20.04
CA GLY A 497 -2.61 -2.38 -18.65
C GLY A 497 -1.60 -3.42 -18.12
N GLN A 498 -0.72 -3.99 -18.95
CA GLN A 498 0.33 -4.89 -18.47
C GLN A 498 1.54 -4.14 -17.90
N ALA A 499 2.16 -4.74 -16.89
CA ALA A 499 3.37 -4.21 -16.26
C ALA A 499 4.54 -4.18 -17.25
N VAL A 500 5.32 -3.10 -17.22
CA VAL A 500 6.54 -2.93 -18.03
C VAL A 500 7.76 -2.92 -17.12
N HIS A 501 8.61 -3.95 -17.24
CA HIS A 501 9.76 -4.17 -16.38
C HIS A 501 10.89 -4.93 -17.08
N THR A 502 11.97 -5.23 -16.37
CA THR A 502 13.16 -5.97 -16.85
C THR A 502 12.86 -7.30 -17.56
N HIS A 503 11.72 -7.94 -17.31
CA HIS A 503 11.36 -9.20 -17.98
C HIS A 503 10.81 -9.00 -19.40
N ASN A 504 10.33 -7.78 -19.73
CA ASN A 504 9.76 -7.45 -21.05
C ASN A 504 10.34 -6.17 -21.68
N LEU A 505 11.32 -5.51 -21.04
CA LEU A 505 12.04 -4.32 -21.52
C LEU A 505 13.56 -4.52 -21.43
N ARG A 506 14.29 -4.18 -22.51
CA ARG A 506 15.76 -4.13 -22.54
C ARG A 506 16.31 -2.78 -23.00
N THR A 507 17.54 -2.48 -22.60
CA THR A 507 18.30 -1.28 -23.01
C THR A 507 18.64 -1.30 -24.51
N LYS A 508 18.76 -0.12 -25.10
CA LYS A 508 19.25 0.15 -26.45
C LYS A 508 20.71 0.64 -26.46
N LEU A 509 21.27 0.99 -25.29
CA LEU A 509 22.62 1.52 -25.19
C LEU A 509 23.69 0.53 -25.66
N ALA A 510 24.57 0.99 -26.55
CA ALA A 510 25.70 0.22 -27.04
C ALA A 510 26.94 1.11 -27.21
N GLY A 511 28.02 0.79 -26.48
CA GLY A 511 29.36 1.33 -26.74
C GLY A 511 29.45 2.86 -26.83
N ILE A 512 30.33 3.32 -27.73
CA ILE A 512 30.56 4.75 -28.04
C ILE A 512 29.67 5.15 -29.22
N GLU A 513 29.04 6.31 -29.14
CA GLU A 513 28.14 6.84 -30.17
C GLU A 513 28.67 8.14 -30.79
N THR A 514 28.18 8.44 -32.00
CA THR A 514 28.38 9.71 -32.69
C THR A 514 27.13 10.58 -32.56
N TYR A 515 27.28 11.82 -32.10
CA TYR A 515 26.17 12.74 -31.90
C TYR A 515 26.19 13.88 -32.91
N SER A 516 25.02 14.30 -33.37
CA SER A 516 24.84 15.48 -34.22
C SER A 516 24.39 16.68 -33.39
N TYR A 517 25.01 17.84 -33.62
CA TYR A 517 24.59 19.08 -32.98
C TYR A 517 23.44 19.73 -33.77
N THR A 518 22.25 19.74 -33.20
CA THR A 518 21.07 20.44 -33.72
C THR A 518 20.57 21.39 -32.63
N PRO A 519 21.14 22.60 -32.53
CA PRO A 519 20.85 23.50 -31.42
C PRO A 519 19.37 23.83 -31.35
N ILE A 520 18.81 23.75 -30.14
CA ILE A 520 17.47 24.23 -29.85
C ILE A 520 17.63 25.67 -29.34
N PRO A 521 17.09 26.70 -30.03
CA PRO A 521 17.17 28.07 -29.56
C PRO A 521 16.64 28.16 -28.13
N ALA A 522 17.50 28.58 -27.20
CA ALA A 522 17.08 28.77 -25.82
C ALA A 522 16.29 30.08 -25.72
N GLU A 523 14.97 29.99 -25.50
CA GLU A 523 14.19 31.12 -25.00
C GLU A 523 14.55 31.34 -23.54
N TRP A 524 15.69 32.02 -23.31
CA TRP A 524 16.20 32.30 -21.98
C TRP A 524 16.05 33.78 -21.64
N THR A 525 15.21 34.09 -20.66
CA THR A 525 14.97 35.47 -20.23
C THR A 525 15.65 35.72 -18.90
N PRO A 526 16.70 36.56 -18.85
CA PRO A 526 17.28 37.01 -17.59
C PRO A 526 16.24 37.72 -16.71
N VAL A 527 16.31 37.49 -15.41
CA VAL A 527 15.45 38.09 -14.40
C VAL A 527 16.30 39.00 -13.52
N THR A 528 15.96 40.29 -13.51
CA THR A 528 16.49 41.22 -12.51
C THR A 528 15.83 40.94 -11.18
N ASP A 529 16.62 40.58 -10.18
CA ASP A 529 16.14 40.24 -8.84
C ASP A 529 16.95 40.99 -7.79
N PRO A 530 16.33 41.82 -6.92
CA PRO A 530 17.04 42.57 -5.90
C PRO A 530 17.48 41.72 -4.70
N ARG A 531 17.06 40.45 -4.62
CA ARG A 531 17.44 39.57 -3.51
C ARG A 531 18.95 39.31 -3.50
N THR A 532 19.48 39.17 -2.29
CA THR A 532 20.89 38.91 -2.00
C THR A 532 21.02 37.75 -1.01
N PHE A 533 22.23 37.24 -0.84
CA PHE A 533 22.62 36.38 0.28
C PHE A 533 23.83 37.00 0.99
N ASP A 534 23.99 36.73 2.28
CA ASP A 534 25.08 37.30 3.08
C ASP A 534 26.35 36.45 2.93
N GLY A 535 27.31 36.89 2.13
CA GLY A 535 28.53 36.14 1.79
C GLY A 535 29.82 36.80 2.30
N TYR A 536 30.92 36.05 2.31
CA TYR A 536 32.27 36.54 2.62
C TYR A 536 33.03 36.81 1.33
N ARG A 537 33.21 38.08 0.95
CA ARG A 537 34.07 38.43 -0.18
C ARG A 537 35.54 38.14 0.18
N ARG A 538 36.25 37.49 -0.72
CA ARG A 538 37.68 37.18 -0.61
C ARG A 538 38.49 38.15 -1.46
N ASP A 539 39.77 38.31 -1.14
CA ASP A 539 40.68 39.23 -1.85
C ASP A 539 40.83 38.88 -3.34
N ASN A 540 40.62 37.62 -3.71
CA ASN A 540 40.62 37.14 -5.10
C ASN A 540 39.29 37.41 -5.85
N GLY A 541 38.35 38.12 -5.24
CA GLY A 541 37.04 38.46 -5.80
C GLY A 541 35.97 37.38 -5.67
N GLU A 542 36.32 36.16 -5.24
CA GLU A 542 35.34 35.11 -4.98
C GLU A 542 34.55 35.35 -3.69
N VAL A 543 33.43 34.65 -3.54
CA VAL A 543 32.53 34.79 -2.39
C VAL A 543 32.37 33.44 -1.69
N GLY A 544 32.61 33.38 -0.38
CA GLY A 544 32.32 32.21 0.44
C GLY A 544 30.97 32.33 1.13
N ILE A 545 30.28 31.21 1.37
CA ILE A 545 29.08 31.15 2.24
C ILE A 545 29.40 30.64 3.66
N ARG A 546 30.63 30.17 3.87
CA ARG A 546 31.21 29.83 5.17
C ARG A 546 32.59 30.48 5.30
N ASN A 547 33.13 30.45 6.50
CA ASN A 547 34.45 31.00 6.83
C ASN A 547 35.19 30.03 7.74
N GLU A 548 35.57 28.89 7.17
CA GLU A 548 36.06 27.72 7.90
C GLU A 548 37.58 27.62 7.84
N LEU A 549 38.17 26.92 8.81
CA LEU A 549 39.57 26.53 8.79
C LEU A 549 39.68 25.09 8.31
N TRP A 550 40.51 24.85 7.31
CA TRP A 550 40.70 23.52 6.70
C TRP A 550 42.14 23.05 6.87
N ILE A 551 42.33 21.76 7.16
CA ILE A 551 43.62 21.07 7.01
C ILE A 551 43.51 20.15 5.80
N ILE A 552 44.37 20.34 4.81
CA ILE A 552 44.47 19.50 3.62
C ILE A 552 45.81 18.77 3.67
N PRO A 553 45.82 17.48 4.03
CA PRO A 553 46.97 16.60 3.81
C PRO A 553 47.39 16.63 2.34
N THR A 554 48.69 16.68 2.05
CA THR A 554 49.21 16.45 0.68
C THR A 554 49.30 14.96 0.37
N VAL A 555 49.38 14.12 1.42
CA VAL A 555 49.54 12.66 1.38
C VAL A 555 48.79 11.98 2.53
N GLY A 556 48.27 10.78 2.31
CA GLY A 556 47.52 10.05 3.33
C GLY A 556 48.29 9.70 4.61
N CYS A 557 49.63 9.67 4.58
CA CYS A 557 50.47 9.34 5.74
C CYS A 557 50.34 10.32 6.92
N VAL A 558 49.85 11.55 6.70
CA VAL A 558 49.69 12.58 7.74
C VAL A 558 48.24 12.81 8.16
N ASN A 559 47.31 11.95 7.73
CA ASN A 559 45.89 12.06 8.08
C ASN A 559 45.64 12.09 9.60
N GLU A 560 46.24 11.16 10.34
CA GLU A 560 46.05 11.10 11.80
C GLU A 560 46.79 12.21 12.54
N THR A 561 47.91 12.68 11.99
CA THR A 561 48.61 13.86 12.49
C THR A 561 47.74 15.12 12.33
N ALA A 562 47.10 15.31 11.18
CA ALA A 562 46.17 16.41 10.95
C ALA A 562 44.98 16.36 11.93
N GLU A 563 44.42 15.18 12.17
CA GLU A 563 43.35 14.97 13.15
C GLU A 563 43.79 15.28 14.59
N ALA A 564 45.02 14.88 14.95
CA ALA A 564 45.60 15.24 16.23
C ALA A 564 45.80 16.76 16.38
N MET A 565 46.27 17.44 15.32
CA MET A 565 46.37 18.91 15.29
C MET A 565 45.00 19.58 15.45
N ALA A 566 43.98 19.10 14.74
CA ALA A 566 42.62 19.59 14.83
C ALA A 566 42.06 19.48 16.25
N ARG A 567 42.25 18.32 16.90
CA ARG A 567 41.86 18.11 18.31
C ARG A 567 42.63 19.02 19.26
N ALA A 568 43.94 19.17 19.07
CA ALA A 568 44.78 20.01 19.92
C ALA A 568 44.48 21.52 19.77
N PHE A 569 44.01 21.94 18.60
CA PHE A 569 43.59 23.33 18.36
C PHE A 569 42.34 23.72 19.18
N GLY A 570 41.40 22.79 19.35
CA GLY A 570 40.21 22.97 20.20
C GLY A 570 39.10 23.86 19.61
N GLY A 571 39.25 24.36 18.39
CA GLY A 571 38.23 25.11 17.64
C GLY A 571 37.66 24.33 16.43
N GLU A 572 36.73 24.94 15.70
CA GLU A 572 36.11 24.33 14.50
C GLU A 572 37.09 24.36 13.31
N VAL A 573 37.71 23.21 13.03
CA VAL A 573 38.63 22.98 11.91
C VAL A 573 38.30 21.64 11.26
N PHE A 574 38.31 21.58 9.93
CA PHE A 574 37.95 20.38 9.17
C PHE A 574 39.17 19.76 8.51
N VAL A 575 39.36 18.46 8.69
CA VAL A 575 40.46 17.70 8.08
C VAL A 575 39.96 16.93 6.88
N TRP A 576 40.53 17.19 5.72
CA TRP A 576 40.13 16.54 4.46
C TRP A 576 41.02 15.34 4.16
N LYS A 577 40.80 14.26 4.92
CA LYS A 577 41.58 13.02 4.82
C LYS A 577 41.38 12.33 3.47
N HIS A 578 42.47 11.79 2.91
CA HIS A 578 42.43 10.93 1.74
C HIS A 578 43.60 9.93 1.76
N PRO A 579 43.55 8.82 1.01
CA PRO A 579 44.61 7.82 1.03
C PRO A 579 45.78 8.12 0.07
N TYR A 580 45.59 9.05 -0.88
CA TYR A 580 46.51 9.29 -2.00
C TYR A 580 47.55 10.39 -1.74
N GLY A 581 48.36 10.76 -2.73
CA GLY A 581 49.40 11.81 -2.64
C GLY A 581 50.86 11.31 -2.76
N CYS A 582 51.07 10.00 -2.78
CA CYS A 582 52.36 9.35 -3.01
C CYS A 582 52.14 8.02 -3.75
N SER A 583 53.16 7.48 -4.41
CA SER A 583 53.10 6.22 -5.17
C SER A 583 52.07 6.18 -6.30
N GLN A 584 51.56 7.33 -6.75
CA GLN A 584 50.67 7.45 -7.90
C GLN A 584 51.48 7.77 -9.16
N LEU A 585 51.18 7.07 -10.25
CA LEU A 585 51.91 7.21 -11.50
C LEU A 585 51.15 8.10 -12.50
N GLY A 586 51.90 8.90 -13.27
CA GLY A 586 51.39 9.69 -14.39
C GLY A 586 50.26 10.64 -13.99
N ASP A 587 49.19 10.62 -14.80
CA ASP A 587 48.05 11.55 -14.67
C ASP A 587 47.26 11.39 -13.36
N ASP A 588 47.37 10.25 -12.66
CA ASP A 588 46.64 9.99 -11.40
C ASP A 588 47.12 10.92 -10.26
N LEU A 589 48.44 11.14 -10.17
CA LEU A 589 49.03 12.09 -9.23
C LEU A 589 48.66 13.53 -9.60
N ALA A 590 48.73 13.87 -10.89
CA ALA A 590 48.39 15.20 -11.38
C ALA A 590 46.91 15.56 -11.11
N MET A 591 46.00 14.60 -11.28
CA MET A 591 44.59 14.75 -10.95
C MET A 591 44.38 14.95 -9.44
N THR A 592 45.06 14.17 -8.61
CA THR A 592 45.03 14.30 -7.14
C THR A 592 45.52 15.68 -6.71
N HIS A 593 46.67 16.12 -7.20
CA HIS A 593 47.23 17.45 -6.95
C HIS A 593 46.26 18.55 -7.35
N ARG A 594 45.76 18.53 -8.59
CA ARG A 594 44.81 19.53 -9.10
C ARG A 594 43.55 19.62 -8.25
N LEU A 595 42.97 18.48 -7.88
CA LEU A 595 41.75 18.44 -7.07
C LEU A 595 41.97 19.03 -5.66
N LEU A 596 43.10 18.70 -5.02
CA LEU A 596 43.45 19.23 -3.69
C LEU A 596 43.78 20.73 -3.74
N VAL A 597 44.50 21.21 -4.76
CA VAL A 597 44.74 22.64 -4.98
C VAL A 597 43.42 23.38 -5.19
N SER A 598 42.53 22.85 -6.02
CA SER A 598 41.20 23.43 -6.26
C SER A 598 40.35 23.48 -4.99
N LEU A 599 40.39 22.42 -4.17
CA LEU A 599 39.75 22.42 -2.85
C LEU A 599 40.39 23.45 -1.90
N ALA A 600 41.72 23.57 -1.86
CA ALA A 600 42.40 24.61 -1.07
C ALA A 600 42.07 26.03 -1.53
N ARG A 601 41.71 26.24 -2.80
CA ARG A 601 41.27 27.55 -3.31
C ARG A 601 39.82 27.89 -2.93
N HIS A 602 39.05 26.93 -2.43
CA HIS A 602 37.62 27.08 -2.19
C HIS A 602 37.27 28.29 -1.30
N PRO A 603 36.27 29.11 -1.65
CA PRO A 603 36.02 30.36 -0.94
C PRO A 603 35.35 30.19 0.44
N ASN A 604 34.78 29.01 0.73
CA ASN A 604 34.32 28.68 2.09
C ASN A 604 35.48 28.50 3.09
N ALA A 605 36.70 28.23 2.60
CA ALA A 605 37.89 28.19 3.44
C ALA A 605 38.40 29.62 3.69
N GLY A 606 38.22 30.09 4.91
CA GLY A 606 38.81 31.34 5.41
C GLY A 606 40.31 31.21 5.67
N GLY A 607 40.76 30.01 6.00
CA GLY A 607 42.18 29.66 6.14
C GLY A 607 42.42 28.17 5.85
N VAL A 608 43.57 27.84 5.27
CA VAL A 608 43.95 26.47 4.91
C VAL A 608 45.38 26.18 5.36
N LEU A 609 45.55 25.10 6.12
CA LEU A 609 46.85 24.51 6.43
C LEU A 609 47.10 23.32 5.49
N LEU A 610 48.11 23.43 4.64
CA LEU A 610 48.62 22.31 3.85
C LEU A 610 49.62 21.53 4.70
N LEU A 611 49.32 20.26 4.98
CA LEU A 611 50.17 19.39 5.79
C LEU A 611 50.81 18.31 4.93
N GLY A 612 52.13 18.32 4.82
CA GLY A 612 52.91 17.29 4.14
C GLY A 612 53.70 16.41 5.10
N LEU A 613 54.06 15.21 4.64
CA LEU A 613 54.96 14.35 5.40
C LEU A 613 56.40 14.87 5.28
N GLY A 614 56.83 15.16 4.05
CA GLY A 614 58.17 15.66 3.71
C GLY A 614 58.90 14.83 2.65
N CYS A 615 58.35 13.66 2.26
CA CYS A 615 58.97 12.75 1.29
C CYS A 615 58.02 12.27 0.18
N GLU A 616 56.78 12.75 0.17
CA GLU A 616 55.78 12.42 -0.85
C GLU A 616 56.10 13.02 -2.23
N ASN A 617 55.53 12.44 -3.28
CA ASN A 617 55.61 13.01 -4.64
C ASN A 617 54.76 14.28 -4.79
N ASN A 618 53.66 14.40 -4.04
CA ASN A 618 52.78 15.56 -4.04
C ASN A 618 53.31 16.66 -3.09
N THR A 619 54.45 17.25 -3.44
CA THR A 619 55.25 18.07 -2.51
C THR A 619 54.58 19.38 -2.11
N LEU A 620 54.82 19.85 -0.88
CA LEU A 620 54.33 21.17 -0.42
C LEU A 620 54.79 22.33 -1.32
N ASP A 621 55.96 22.21 -1.96
CA ASP A 621 56.47 23.24 -2.88
C ASP A 621 55.59 23.36 -4.14
N SER A 622 55.01 22.27 -4.64
CA SER A 622 54.09 22.33 -5.78
C SER A 622 52.80 23.08 -5.41
N PHE A 623 52.29 22.85 -4.20
CA PHE A 623 51.15 23.62 -3.67
C PHE A 623 51.50 25.09 -3.46
N ARG A 624 52.69 25.40 -2.93
CA ARG A 624 53.14 26.77 -2.67
C ARG A 624 53.31 27.58 -3.96
N ALA A 625 53.66 26.94 -5.07
CA ALA A 625 53.71 27.58 -6.39
C ALA A 625 52.33 28.06 -6.86
N GLU A 626 51.26 27.40 -6.42
CA GLU A 626 49.88 27.64 -6.85
C GLU A 626 49.00 28.36 -5.83
N LEU A 627 49.38 28.34 -4.55
CA LEU A 627 48.62 28.87 -3.43
C LEU A 627 49.44 29.97 -2.75
N GLN A 628 48.96 31.21 -2.86
CA GLN A 628 49.61 32.39 -2.29
C GLN A 628 48.61 33.22 -1.48
N GLY A 629 49.11 33.95 -0.49
CA GLY A 629 48.34 34.86 0.36
C GLY A 629 48.25 34.41 1.82
N ALA A 630 47.80 35.34 2.68
CA ALA A 630 47.81 35.17 4.14
C ALA A 630 46.89 34.03 4.65
N ARG A 631 45.95 33.56 3.82
CA ARG A 631 45.04 32.46 4.16
C ARG A 631 45.64 31.06 4.01
N TYR A 632 46.91 30.95 3.63
CA TYR A 632 47.59 29.67 3.43
C TYR A 632 48.79 29.53 4.37
N GLN A 633 48.87 28.39 5.05
CA GLN A 633 50.05 27.96 5.80
C GLN A 633 50.48 26.58 5.30
N PHE A 634 51.77 26.27 5.43
CA PHE A 634 52.36 25.02 4.94
C PHE A 634 53.25 24.45 6.04
N LEU A 635 53.08 23.16 6.34
CA LEU A 635 53.84 22.49 7.38
C LEU A 635 54.30 21.11 6.89
N SER A 636 55.60 20.84 7.01
CA SER A 636 56.19 19.53 6.74
C SER A 636 56.47 18.81 8.05
N ALA A 637 55.83 17.67 8.29
CA ALA A 637 55.94 16.92 9.53
C ALA A 637 57.39 16.48 9.82
N GLN A 638 58.09 15.89 8.84
CA GLN A 638 59.48 15.40 9.01
C GLN A 638 60.53 16.51 9.18
N GLN A 639 60.19 17.76 8.81
CA GLN A 639 61.10 18.90 8.93
C GLN A 639 60.85 19.72 10.20
N THR A 640 59.85 19.32 11.00
CA THR A 640 59.44 20.01 12.22
C THR A 640 59.70 19.13 13.43
N GLY A 641 60.14 19.71 14.55
CA GLY A 641 60.41 18.94 15.77
C GLY A 641 59.15 18.48 16.51
N ASP A 642 58.19 19.40 16.71
CA ASP A 642 56.85 19.11 17.24
C ASP A 642 55.82 19.66 16.25
N GLU A 643 55.43 18.81 15.30
CA GLU A 643 54.49 19.14 14.24
C GLU A 643 53.10 19.47 14.78
N ILE A 644 52.69 18.91 15.92
CA ILE A 644 51.39 19.22 16.52
C ILE A 644 51.37 20.64 17.06
N ALA A 645 52.37 21.04 17.84
CA ALA A 645 52.47 22.37 18.41
C ALA A 645 52.62 23.45 17.31
N GLU A 646 53.42 23.18 16.28
CA GLU A 646 53.58 24.10 15.15
C GLU A 646 52.30 24.20 14.32
N GLY A 647 51.63 23.07 14.06
CA GLY A 647 50.34 23.02 13.36
C GLY A 647 49.27 23.83 14.08
N VAL A 648 49.17 23.71 15.41
CA VAL A 648 48.25 24.52 16.22
C VAL A 648 48.59 26.00 16.14
N ARG A 649 49.88 26.37 16.11
CA ARG A 649 50.30 27.77 15.96
C ARG A 649 49.89 28.32 14.59
N ALA A 650 50.10 27.55 13.53
CA ALA A 650 49.67 27.90 12.18
C ALA A 650 48.14 28.04 12.07
N LEU A 651 47.37 27.14 12.68
CA LEU A 651 45.91 27.23 12.74
C LEU A 651 45.41 28.47 13.48
N ARG A 652 46.07 28.87 14.58
CA ARG A 652 45.73 30.12 15.28
C ARG A 652 45.96 31.35 14.41
N ALA A 653 47.10 31.41 13.68
CA ALA A 653 47.36 32.49 12.74
C ALA A 653 46.32 32.53 11.60
N LEU A 654 45.94 31.36 11.06
CA LEU A 654 44.86 31.27 10.07
C LEU A 654 43.51 31.69 10.64
N ALA A 655 43.22 31.39 11.90
CA ALA A 655 42.00 31.81 12.58
C ALA A 655 41.92 33.34 12.70
N GLU A 656 43.03 34.01 13.02
CA GLU A 656 43.12 35.47 13.07
C GLU A 656 42.85 36.09 11.70
N VAL A 657 43.43 35.54 10.63
CA VAL A 657 43.16 35.97 9.25
C VAL A 657 41.69 35.77 8.91
N ALA A 658 41.12 34.60 9.17
CA ALA A 658 39.72 34.31 8.89
C ALA A 658 38.77 35.24 9.68
N ALA A 659 39.10 35.59 10.92
CA ALA A 659 38.27 36.44 11.79
C ALA A 659 38.10 37.88 11.26
N THR A 660 38.97 38.33 10.34
CA THR A 660 38.84 39.64 9.69
C THR A 660 37.69 39.72 8.68
N ALA A 661 37.26 38.58 8.13
CA ALA A 661 36.22 38.52 7.13
C ALA A 661 34.82 38.73 7.75
N ARG A 662 34.02 39.62 7.16
CA ARG A 662 32.62 39.84 7.55
C ARG A 662 31.68 39.46 6.41
N ARG A 663 30.47 39.05 6.77
CA ARG A 663 29.42 38.84 5.78
C ARG A 663 28.95 40.19 5.24
N GLU A 664 28.68 40.25 3.94
CA GLU A 664 28.06 41.37 3.26
C GLU A 664 26.96 40.88 2.30
N PRO A 665 25.96 41.72 1.95
CA PRO A 665 24.97 41.36 0.95
C PRO A 665 25.62 41.16 -0.43
N VAL A 666 25.44 39.98 -1.01
CA VAL A 666 25.96 39.59 -2.33
C VAL A 666 24.80 39.22 -3.27
N PRO A 667 24.79 39.67 -4.53
CA PRO A 667 23.73 39.30 -5.47
C PRO A 667 23.70 37.79 -5.75
N LEU A 668 22.51 37.26 -6.03
CA LEU A 668 22.32 35.84 -6.37
C LEU A 668 23.12 35.39 -7.59
N SER A 669 23.56 36.33 -8.45
CA SER A 669 24.42 36.04 -9.58
C SER A 669 25.79 35.46 -9.19
N GLU A 670 26.26 35.69 -7.96
CA GLU A 670 27.51 35.11 -7.45
C GLU A 670 27.30 33.72 -6.85
N LEU A 671 26.06 33.26 -6.64
CA LEU A 671 25.78 31.98 -6.00
C LEU A 671 26.04 30.82 -6.98
N ARG A 672 26.81 29.82 -6.50
CA ARG A 672 27.21 28.63 -7.26
C ARG A 672 26.69 27.39 -6.56
N VAL A 673 25.91 26.56 -7.24
CA VAL A 673 25.23 25.40 -6.62
C VAL A 673 25.49 24.12 -7.41
N GLY A 674 25.99 23.09 -6.72
CA GLY A 674 26.19 21.76 -7.30
C GLY A 674 24.91 20.93 -7.26
N LEU A 675 24.70 20.09 -8.27
CA LEU A 675 23.52 19.24 -8.43
C LEU A 675 23.93 17.77 -8.42
N LYS A 676 23.40 16.98 -7.47
CA LYS A 676 23.71 15.56 -7.30
C LYS A 676 22.44 14.76 -7.01
N CYS A 677 22.39 13.50 -7.44
CA CYS A 677 21.47 12.51 -6.89
C CYS A 677 22.20 11.42 -6.12
N GLY A 678 21.56 10.82 -5.12
CA GLY A 678 22.11 9.68 -4.38
C GLY A 678 21.41 8.39 -4.75
N GLY A 679 20.94 7.66 -3.74
CA GLY A 679 20.07 6.49 -3.93
C GLY A 679 18.75 6.84 -4.63
N SER A 680 18.74 6.78 -5.96
CA SER A 680 17.59 7.07 -6.82
C SER A 680 16.48 6.03 -6.70
N ASP A 681 15.23 6.47 -6.86
CA ASP A 681 14.04 5.62 -7.02
C ASP A 681 13.20 6.13 -8.21
N ALA A 682 12.15 5.42 -8.62
CA ALA A 682 11.35 5.83 -9.77
C ALA A 682 10.74 7.25 -9.65
N PHE A 683 10.65 7.80 -8.43
CA PHE A 683 10.13 9.13 -8.18
C PHE A 683 11.20 10.21 -8.32
N SER A 684 12.49 9.87 -8.31
CA SER A 684 13.60 10.84 -8.52
C SER A 684 13.37 11.71 -9.76
N GLY A 685 13.08 11.10 -10.90
CA GLY A 685 12.81 11.80 -12.15
C GLY A 685 11.40 12.41 -12.27
N ILE A 686 10.56 12.32 -11.24
CA ILE A 686 9.16 12.80 -11.23
C ILE A 686 8.99 13.97 -10.26
N THR A 687 9.66 13.91 -9.11
CA THR A 687 9.53 14.91 -8.04
C THR A 687 10.82 15.72 -7.85
N ALA A 688 11.82 15.13 -7.18
CA ALA A 688 12.99 15.87 -6.71
C ALA A 688 13.89 16.41 -7.83
N ASN A 689 14.15 15.63 -8.89
CA ASN A 689 15.03 16.08 -9.96
C ASN A 689 14.40 17.22 -10.79
N PRO A 690 13.12 17.12 -11.22
CA PRO A 690 12.44 18.26 -11.86
C PRO A 690 12.34 19.49 -10.96
N LEU A 691 12.13 19.32 -9.65
CA LEU A 691 12.14 20.44 -8.69
C LEU A 691 13.51 21.13 -8.63
N VAL A 692 14.58 20.35 -8.57
CA VAL A 692 15.94 20.88 -8.64
C VAL A 692 16.22 21.56 -9.99
N GLY A 693 15.66 21.04 -11.09
CA GLY A 693 15.68 21.70 -12.40
C GLY A 693 14.99 23.05 -12.40
N ALA A 694 13.79 23.12 -11.83
CA ALA A 694 13.03 24.37 -11.70
C ALA A 694 13.75 25.40 -10.80
N PHE A 695 14.47 24.94 -9.77
CA PHE A 695 15.38 25.78 -8.98
C PHE A 695 16.59 26.24 -9.81
N SER A 696 17.22 25.32 -10.55
CA SER A 696 18.38 25.61 -11.40
C SER A 696 18.05 26.72 -12.39
N ASP A 697 16.89 26.60 -13.05
CA ASP A 697 16.46 27.59 -14.02
C ASP A 697 16.23 28.96 -13.37
N ARG A 698 15.58 29.00 -12.21
CA ARG A 698 15.40 30.23 -11.43
C ARG A 698 16.73 30.88 -11.05
N LEU A 699 17.71 30.10 -10.62
CA LEU A 699 19.02 30.65 -10.23
C LEU A 699 19.80 31.17 -11.43
N VAL A 700 19.85 30.39 -12.53
CA VAL A 700 20.56 30.79 -13.76
C VAL A 700 19.91 32.03 -14.38
N ALA A 701 18.58 32.19 -14.28
CA ALA A 701 17.89 33.36 -14.82
C ALA A 701 18.33 34.64 -14.10
N ARG A 702 18.78 34.52 -12.85
CA ARG A 702 19.31 35.61 -12.01
C ARG A 702 20.82 35.78 -12.13
N GLY A 703 21.42 35.15 -13.15
CA GLY A 703 22.86 35.17 -13.41
C GLY A 703 23.69 34.27 -12.50
N GLY A 704 23.06 33.43 -11.68
CA GLY A 704 23.74 32.46 -10.82
C GLY A 704 24.26 31.26 -11.61
N THR A 705 24.92 30.33 -10.90
CA THR A 705 25.57 29.18 -11.53
C THR A 705 25.08 27.87 -10.93
N THR A 706 24.75 26.90 -11.79
CA THR A 706 24.51 25.51 -11.38
C THR A 706 25.45 24.57 -12.09
N VAL A 707 25.82 23.47 -11.42
CA VAL A 707 26.78 22.50 -11.94
C VAL A 707 26.19 21.10 -11.85
N LEU A 708 25.94 20.48 -13.00
CA LEU A 708 25.48 19.09 -13.08
C LEU A 708 26.69 18.17 -13.31
N THR A 709 26.81 17.12 -12.51
CA THR A 709 27.84 16.08 -12.67
C THR A 709 27.18 14.72 -12.92
N GLU A 710 27.83 13.60 -12.57
CA GLU A 710 27.32 12.24 -12.73
C GLU A 710 27.28 11.79 -14.19
N VAL A 711 28.42 11.86 -14.88
CA VAL A 711 28.52 11.58 -16.32
C VAL A 711 27.92 10.21 -16.72
N PRO A 712 28.15 9.11 -15.97
CA PRO A 712 27.52 7.83 -16.30
C PRO A 712 25.99 7.86 -16.23
N GLU A 713 25.41 8.79 -15.46
CA GLU A 713 23.96 8.97 -15.36
C GLU A 713 23.42 9.92 -16.43
N MET A 714 24.20 10.28 -17.44
CA MET A 714 23.74 10.99 -18.64
C MET A 714 23.60 10.06 -19.85
N PHE A 715 24.06 8.81 -19.75
CA PHE A 715 24.07 7.84 -20.85
C PHE A 715 22.64 7.43 -21.26
N GLY A 716 22.30 7.63 -22.52
CA GLY A 716 20.96 7.39 -23.07
C GLY A 716 20.05 8.61 -23.08
N ALA A 717 20.50 9.75 -22.57
CA ALA A 717 19.79 11.03 -22.62
C ALA A 717 20.59 12.11 -23.38
N GLU A 718 21.65 11.73 -24.09
CA GLU A 718 22.63 12.65 -24.68
C GLU A 718 21.99 13.58 -25.71
N THR A 719 21.21 13.04 -26.65
CA THR A 719 20.70 13.82 -27.79
C THR A 719 19.79 14.97 -27.34
N CYS A 720 18.87 14.74 -26.40
CA CYS A 720 18.00 15.81 -25.91
C CYS A 720 18.75 16.80 -25.02
N PHE A 721 19.84 16.36 -24.38
CA PHE A 721 20.61 17.17 -23.46
C PHE A 721 21.67 18.04 -24.14
N LEU A 722 22.47 17.47 -25.04
CA LEU A 722 23.59 18.13 -25.72
C LEU A 722 23.15 19.23 -26.70
N ASN A 723 21.94 19.13 -27.26
CA ASN A 723 21.38 20.17 -28.12
C ASN A 723 21.06 21.47 -27.38
N ARG A 724 21.24 21.52 -26.04
CA ARG A 724 21.16 22.71 -25.19
C ARG A 724 22.49 23.45 -25.04
N CYS A 725 23.60 22.91 -25.55
CA CYS A 725 24.88 23.61 -25.55
C CYS A 725 24.75 24.96 -26.28
N VAL A 726 25.36 26.02 -25.74
CA VAL A 726 25.26 27.37 -26.31
C VAL A 726 25.94 27.50 -27.67
N ASN A 727 26.94 26.66 -27.96
CA ASN A 727 27.68 26.67 -29.21
C ASN A 727 28.32 25.30 -29.48
N ARG A 728 28.94 25.16 -30.66
CA ARG A 728 29.57 23.93 -31.12
C ARG A 728 30.75 23.50 -30.23
N ASP A 729 31.54 24.43 -29.73
CA ASP A 729 32.71 24.12 -28.90
C ASP A 729 32.31 23.48 -27.57
N VAL A 730 31.27 24.02 -26.92
CA VAL A 730 30.71 23.46 -25.68
C VAL A 730 30.09 22.09 -25.95
N PHE A 731 29.40 21.94 -27.09
CA PHE A 731 28.86 20.64 -27.53
C PHE A 731 29.98 19.60 -27.71
N ASP A 732 31.06 19.93 -28.41
CA ASP A 732 32.16 19.00 -28.67
C ASP A 732 32.88 18.57 -27.38
N ARG A 733 33.04 19.50 -26.44
CA ARG A 733 33.58 19.20 -25.11
C ARG A 733 32.65 18.32 -24.29
N ALA A 734 31.33 18.51 -24.38
CA ALA A 734 30.36 17.66 -23.70
C ALA A 734 30.33 16.25 -24.29
N VAL A 735 30.44 16.13 -25.62
CA VAL A 735 30.62 14.84 -26.31
C VAL A 735 31.92 14.16 -25.86
N ALA A 736 33.03 14.90 -25.78
CA ALA A 736 34.31 14.37 -25.32
C ALA A 736 34.24 13.88 -23.86
N MET A 737 33.57 14.61 -22.98
CA MET A 737 33.33 14.19 -21.58
C MET A 737 32.56 12.87 -21.51
N LEU A 738 31.44 12.77 -22.25
CA LEU A 738 30.60 11.56 -22.27
C LEU A 738 31.35 10.36 -22.84
N ASN A 739 31.93 10.51 -24.03
CA ASN A 739 32.66 9.43 -24.69
C ASN A 739 33.94 9.05 -23.93
N GLY A 740 34.58 9.99 -23.24
CA GLY A 740 35.69 9.73 -22.32
C GLY A 740 35.28 8.81 -21.17
N PHE A 741 34.14 9.07 -20.53
CA PHE A 741 33.61 8.19 -19.48
C PHE A 741 33.12 6.83 -20.03
N LYS A 742 32.53 6.78 -21.23
CA LYS A 742 32.18 5.51 -21.89
C LYS A 742 33.44 4.67 -22.14
N LYS A 743 34.50 5.30 -22.65
CA LYS A 743 35.80 4.67 -22.84
C LYS A 743 36.40 4.18 -21.53
N TYR A 744 36.30 4.95 -20.45
CA TYR A 744 36.74 4.52 -19.11
C TYR A 744 36.08 3.19 -18.68
N TYR A 745 34.78 3.00 -18.90
CA TYR A 745 34.11 1.72 -18.61
C TYR A 745 34.66 0.58 -19.49
N LEU A 746 34.79 0.82 -20.80
CA LEU A 746 35.25 -0.17 -21.77
C LEU A 746 36.69 -0.62 -21.51
N ASP A 747 37.59 0.31 -21.19
CA ASP A 747 39.00 0.03 -20.90
C ASP A 747 39.16 -0.83 -19.62
N HIS A 748 38.16 -0.83 -18.73
CA HIS A 748 38.10 -1.67 -17.52
C HIS A 748 37.22 -2.93 -17.70
N GLY A 749 36.84 -3.26 -18.94
CA GLY A 749 36.03 -4.44 -19.24
C GLY A 749 34.60 -4.39 -18.71
N GLN A 750 34.08 -3.20 -18.39
CA GLN A 750 32.73 -3.00 -17.88
C GLN A 750 31.77 -2.52 -18.99
N PRO A 751 30.49 -2.94 -19.00
CA PRO A 751 29.49 -2.43 -19.92
C PRO A 751 29.04 -1.01 -19.57
N VAL A 752 28.79 -0.19 -20.59
CA VAL A 752 28.32 1.20 -20.44
C VAL A 752 26.90 1.29 -19.85
N TYR A 753 26.11 0.22 -19.93
CA TYR A 753 24.72 0.18 -19.45
C TYR A 753 24.57 -0.40 -18.03
N GLU A 754 25.65 -0.78 -17.34
CA GLU A 754 25.60 -1.50 -16.05
C GLU A 754 25.25 -0.59 -14.86
N ASN A 755 24.16 0.15 -14.98
CA ASN A 755 23.57 1.03 -13.98
C ASN A 755 22.12 1.37 -14.40
N PRO A 756 21.12 0.56 -14.05
CA PRO A 756 20.59 0.71 -12.69
C PRO A 756 20.91 -0.47 -11.76
N SER A 757 21.15 -0.17 -10.48
CA SER A 757 21.37 -1.19 -9.44
C SER A 757 20.13 -2.06 -9.20
N PRO A 758 20.26 -3.25 -8.58
CA PRO A 758 19.10 -4.09 -8.22
C PRO A 758 18.02 -3.33 -7.44
N GLY A 759 18.42 -2.46 -6.50
CA GLY A 759 17.49 -1.63 -5.72
C GLY A 759 16.82 -0.52 -6.53
N ASN A 760 17.41 -0.07 -7.64
CA ASN A 760 16.75 0.85 -8.57
C ASN A 760 15.71 0.12 -9.42
N LYS A 761 16.03 -1.09 -9.87
CA LYS A 761 15.10 -1.96 -10.63
C LYS A 761 13.89 -2.33 -9.79
N GLU A 762 14.10 -2.77 -8.55
CA GLU A 762 13.02 -2.99 -7.58
C GLU A 762 12.19 -1.72 -7.35
N GLY A 763 12.85 -0.56 -7.31
CA GLY A 763 12.22 0.75 -7.17
C GLY A 763 11.58 1.33 -8.44
N GLY A 764 11.49 0.57 -9.54
CA GLY A 764 10.79 0.94 -10.77
C GLY A 764 11.61 1.58 -11.89
N ILE A 765 12.93 1.76 -11.73
CA ILE A 765 13.85 2.23 -12.79
C ILE A 765 14.45 1.01 -13.50
N THR A 766 14.06 0.78 -14.75
CA THR A 766 14.38 -0.46 -15.46
C THR A 766 15.71 -0.39 -16.22
N THR A 767 15.96 0.73 -16.90
CA THR A 767 17.09 0.92 -17.82
C THR A 767 17.92 2.15 -17.45
N LEU A 768 19.16 2.22 -17.94
CA LEU A 768 20.02 3.38 -17.71
C LEU A 768 19.45 4.60 -18.43
N GLU A 769 18.89 4.43 -19.63
CA GLU A 769 18.22 5.50 -20.37
C GLU A 769 17.09 6.14 -19.56
N GLU A 770 16.26 5.32 -18.90
CA GLU A 770 15.22 5.81 -17.99
C GLU A 770 15.81 6.60 -16.81
N LYS A 771 16.87 6.06 -16.20
CA LYS A 771 17.56 6.73 -15.08
C LYS A 771 18.12 8.06 -15.53
N SER A 772 18.75 8.10 -16.69
CA SER A 772 19.43 9.25 -17.26
C SER A 772 18.46 10.36 -17.67
N LEU A 773 17.35 10.01 -18.31
CA LEU A 773 16.28 10.96 -18.61
C LEU A 773 15.70 11.60 -17.34
N GLY A 774 15.65 10.86 -16.24
CA GLY A 774 15.30 11.40 -14.93
C GLY A 774 16.42 12.23 -14.28
N CYS A 775 17.67 11.86 -14.47
CA CYS A 775 18.85 12.53 -13.91
C CYS A 775 19.05 13.93 -14.52
N ILE A 776 18.95 14.07 -15.85
CA ILE A 776 19.19 15.33 -16.55
C ILE A 776 18.16 16.41 -16.21
N GLN A 777 16.99 16.04 -15.66
CA GLN A 777 15.97 16.98 -15.19
C GLN A 777 16.53 17.95 -14.14
N LYS A 778 17.55 17.56 -13.37
CA LYS A 778 18.21 18.45 -12.39
C LYS A 778 18.80 19.69 -13.04
N GLY A 779 19.26 19.59 -14.29
CA GLY A 779 19.79 20.72 -15.04
C GLY A 779 18.71 21.68 -15.55
N GLY A 780 17.42 21.41 -15.31
CA GLY A 780 16.32 22.24 -15.79
C GLY A 780 16.30 22.34 -17.31
N THR A 781 15.99 23.53 -17.81
CA THR A 781 15.89 23.88 -19.24
C THR A 781 16.95 24.87 -19.71
N ALA A 782 17.71 25.48 -18.79
CA ALA A 782 18.77 26.43 -19.09
C ALA A 782 19.79 25.92 -20.12
N PRO A 783 20.38 26.80 -20.96
CA PRO A 783 21.41 26.39 -21.90
C PRO A 783 22.70 25.98 -21.16
N ILE A 784 23.41 25.00 -21.71
CA ILE A 784 24.69 24.51 -21.16
C ILE A 784 25.81 25.42 -21.67
N VAL A 785 26.51 26.09 -20.74
CA VAL A 785 27.47 27.17 -21.06
C VAL A 785 28.94 26.75 -21.01
N ASP A 786 29.28 25.71 -20.26
CA ASP A 786 30.66 25.18 -20.16
C ASP A 786 30.64 23.72 -19.71
N VAL A 787 31.77 23.06 -19.92
CA VAL A 787 32.09 21.71 -19.43
C VAL A 787 33.37 21.82 -18.61
N LEU A 788 33.52 21.09 -17.53
CA LEU A 788 34.69 21.12 -16.66
C LEU A 788 35.29 19.73 -16.55
N ASP A 789 36.61 19.62 -16.62
CA ASP A 789 37.30 18.37 -16.33
C ASP A 789 37.43 18.16 -14.81
N HIS A 790 37.80 16.95 -14.41
CA HIS A 790 37.93 16.62 -13.00
C HIS A 790 39.04 17.46 -12.33
N GLY A 791 38.67 18.21 -11.29
CA GLY A 791 39.57 19.12 -10.57
C GLY A 791 39.64 20.54 -11.14
N ASP A 792 38.99 20.83 -12.28
CA ASP A 792 38.87 22.20 -12.80
C ASP A 792 37.96 23.06 -11.92
N ARG A 793 38.13 24.39 -11.98
CA ARG A 793 37.28 25.39 -11.29
C ARG A 793 36.35 26.12 -12.25
N LEU A 794 35.20 26.56 -11.75
CA LEU A 794 34.18 27.30 -12.52
C LEU A 794 34.73 28.58 -13.16
N ARG A 795 34.39 28.78 -14.44
CA ARG A 795 34.75 29.95 -15.26
C ARG A 795 33.55 30.73 -15.77
N SER A 796 32.47 30.02 -16.09
CA SER A 796 31.28 30.57 -16.75
C SER A 796 30.06 30.56 -15.83
N ARG A 797 29.26 31.62 -15.86
CA ARG A 797 27.97 31.70 -15.15
C ARG A 797 26.87 31.05 -15.99
N GLY A 798 26.01 30.26 -15.34
CA GLY A 798 24.95 29.48 -15.99
C GLY A 798 24.99 28.00 -15.62
N LEU A 799 24.37 27.15 -16.44
CA LEU A 799 24.43 25.69 -16.26
C LEU A 799 25.73 25.13 -16.84
N ASN A 800 26.56 24.55 -15.98
CA ASN A 800 27.83 23.94 -16.35
C ASN A 800 27.78 22.42 -16.15
N LEU A 801 28.54 21.66 -16.92
CA LEU A 801 28.72 20.21 -16.72
C LEU A 801 30.07 19.93 -16.07
N LEU A 802 30.14 19.03 -15.10
CA LEU A 802 31.39 18.61 -14.47
C LEU A 802 31.65 17.12 -14.69
N SER A 803 32.80 16.82 -15.30
CA SER A 803 33.30 15.47 -15.52
C SER A 803 33.58 14.78 -14.19
N GLY A 804 32.84 13.70 -13.92
CA GLY A 804 32.94 12.96 -12.66
C GLY A 804 32.03 11.73 -12.63
N PRO A 805 32.37 10.73 -11.81
CA PRO A 805 31.57 9.51 -11.68
C PRO A 805 30.26 9.79 -10.93
N GLY A 806 29.31 8.85 -11.00
CA GLY A 806 28.06 8.92 -10.24
C GLY A 806 28.21 8.62 -8.74
N ASN A 807 29.38 8.23 -8.24
CA ASN A 807 29.59 7.96 -6.81
C ASN A 807 29.34 9.21 -5.96
N ASP A 808 28.54 9.07 -4.90
CA ASP A 808 28.05 10.18 -4.10
C ASP A 808 29.15 11.08 -3.55
N ILE A 809 30.10 10.53 -2.80
CA ILE A 809 31.11 11.33 -2.11
C ILE A 809 32.19 11.86 -3.07
N VAL A 810 32.55 11.08 -4.09
CA VAL A 810 33.51 11.51 -5.12
C VAL A 810 32.95 12.70 -5.91
N ALA A 811 31.68 12.63 -6.32
CA ALA A 811 31.02 13.72 -7.03
C ALA A 811 30.83 14.96 -6.14
N CYS A 812 30.45 14.79 -4.87
CA CYS A 812 30.36 15.91 -3.93
C CYS A 812 31.72 16.60 -3.73
N THR A 813 32.81 15.82 -3.66
CA THR A 813 34.17 16.34 -3.57
C THR A 813 34.56 17.11 -4.83
N ALA A 814 34.26 16.57 -6.02
CA ALA A 814 34.53 17.22 -7.30
C ALA A 814 33.75 18.54 -7.46
N LEU A 815 32.46 18.54 -7.11
CA LEU A 815 31.62 19.74 -7.13
C LEU A 815 32.17 20.82 -6.18
N ALA A 816 32.55 20.43 -4.96
CA ALA A 816 33.19 21.33 -4.01
C ALA A 816 34.50 21.90 -4.58
N ALA A 817 35.39 21.07 -5.10
CA ALA A 817 36.64 21.53 -5.72
C ALA A 817 36.40 22.48 -6.91
N ALA A 818 35.33 22.27 -7.69
CA ALA A 818 34.94 23.17 -8.77
C ALA A 818 34.53 24.58 -8.29
N GLY A 819 34.29 24.75 -6.99
CA GLY A 819 33.98 26.04 -6.36
C GLY A 819 32.49 26.28 -6.13
N VAL A 820 31.65 25.24 -6.08
CA VAL A 820 30.24 25.42 -5.70
C VAL A 820 30.12 25.70 -4.22
N HIS A 821 29.26 26.65 -3.85
CA HIS A 821 29.08 27.08 -2.46
C HIS A 821 28.31 26.06 -1.62
N LEU A 822 27.34 25.36 -2.22
CA LEU A 822 26.53 24.30 -1.62
C LEU A 822 26.08 23.28 -2.68
N ILE A 823 25.60 22.13 -2.23
CA ILE A 823 25.13 21.03 -3.09
C ILE A 823 23.65 20.73 -2.78
N LEU A 824 22.83 20.66 -3.82
CA LEU A 824 21.49 20.07 -3.76
C LEU A 824 21.59 18.59 -4.07
N PHE A 825 21.24 17.77 -3.09
CA PHE A 825 21.39 16.32 -3.12
C PHE A 825 20.02 15.64 -3.06
N THR A 826 19.56 15.13 -4.19
CA THR A 826 18.26 14.41 -4.26
C THR A 826 18.41 12.95 -3.83
N THR A 827 17.42 12.38 -3.13
CA THR A 827 17.49 10.98 -2.68
C THR A 827 16.11 10.34 -2.48
N GLY A 828 15.94 9.11 -2.99
CA GLY A 828 14.74 8.30 -2.79
C GLY A 828 14.88 7.23 -1.71
N ARG A 829 16.11 6.96 -1.26
CA ARG A 829 16.42 5.96 -0.22
C ARG A 829 16.91 6.57 1.10
N GLY A 830 17.36 7.83 1.07
CA GLY A 830 17.96 8.53 2.21
C GLY A 830 19.43 8.18 2.40
N THR A 831 20.25 9.18 2.75
CA THR A 831 21.66 9.02 3.07
C THR A 831 22.09 10.08 4.09
N PRO A 832 22.94 9.74 5.09
CA PRO A 832 23.49 10.74 6.00
C PRO A 832 24.64 11.56 5.38
N LEU A 833 25.18 11.15 4.22
CA LEU A 833 26.38 11.71 3.59
C LEU A 833 26.41 13.25 3.53
N GLY A 834 27.57 13.84 3.79
CA GLY A 834 27.84 15.26 3.53
C GLY A 834 29.25 15.47 2.96
N GLY A 835 29.39 16.43 2.04
CA GLY A 835 30.68 16.80 1.44
C GLY A 835 31.35 17.98 2.15
N PRO A 836 32.40 18.57 1.53
CA PRO A 836 33.12 19.72 2.07
C PRO A 836 32.28 20.99 2.24
N VAL A 837 31.18 21.08 1.49
CA VAL A 837 30.28 22.22 1.47
C VAL A 837 28.88 21.80 1.93
N PRO A 838 28.03 22.74 2.40
CA PRO A 838 26.66 22.44 2.82
C PRO A 838 25.94 21.57 1.79
N THR A 839 25.44 20.42 2.24
CA THR A 839 24.80 19.41 1.38
C THR A 839 23.34 19.27 1.80
N LEU A 840 22.45 19.93 1.06
CA LEU A 840 21.01 20.00 1.31
C LEU A 840 20.32 18.78 0.71
N LYS A 841 19.70 17.94 1.55
CA LYS A 841 19.03 16.71 1.12
C LYS A 841 17.58 16.96 0.75
N ILE A 842 17.21 16.53 -0.46
CA ILE A 842 15.86 16.65 -1.01
C ILE A 842 15.30 15.24 -1.20
N SER A 843 14.24 14.91 -0.46
CA SER A 843 13.60 13.59 -0.59
C SER A 843 12.66 13.51 -1.79
N THR A 844 12.56 12.33 -2.43
CA THR A 844 11.63 12.11 -3.56
C THR A 844 10.19 11.86 -3.15
N ARG A 845 9.97 11.49 -1.87
CA ARG A 845 8.67 11.14 -1.28
C ARG A 845 8.56 11.65 0.15
N SER A 846 7.37 12.11 0.53
CA SER A 846 7.09 12.62 1.89
C SER A 846 7.30 11.57 2.98
N ALA A 847 6.98 10.31 2.68
CA ALA A 847 7.26 9.19 3.60
C ALA A 847 8.75 9.06 3.98
N LEU A 848 9.68 9.43 3.08
CA LEU A 848 11.11 9.42 3.41
C LEU A 848 11.47 10.61 4.32
N ALA A 849 10.93 11.80 4.06
CA ALA A 849 11.12 12.97 4.90
C ALA A 849 10.61 12.74 6.33
N GLU A 850 9.40 12.18 6.47
CA GLU A 850 8.77 11.84 7.75
C GLU A 850 9.57 10.78 8.53
N ARG A 851 10.10 9.76 7.84
CA ARG A 851 10.88 8.68 8.47
C ARG A 851 12.29 9.11 8.84
N LYS A 852 12.87 10.08 8.13
CA LYS A 852 14.27 10.53 8.30
C LYS A 852 14.38 12.06 8.43
N PRO A 853 13.69 12.67 9.42
CA PRO A 853 13.65 14.13 9.58
C PRO A 853 15.02 14.74 9.92
N HIS A 854 15.94 13.93 10.46
CA HIS A 854 17.32 14.32 10.78
C HIS A 854 18.29 14.21 9.60
N TRP A 855 17.86 13.67 8.46
CA TRP A 855 18.68 13.58 7.24
C TRP A 855 18.16 14.48 6.13
N ILE A 856 16.83 14.61 6.02
CA ILE A 856 16.17 15.33 4.94
C ILE A 856 15.95 16.80 5.31
N ASP A 857 16.38 17.69 4.41
CA ASP A 857 16.23 19.14 4.55
C ASP A 857 14.97 19.68 3.85
N PHE A 858 14.52 19.01 2.78
CA PHE A 858 13.40 19.42 1.94
C PHE A 858 12.60 18.23 1.41
N ASP A 859 11.27 18.36 1.34
CA ASP A 859 10.35 17.31 0.86
C ASP A 859 9.77 17.65 -0.52
N ALA A 860 10.29 17.00 -1.57
CA ALA A 860 9.74 17.12 -2.93
C ALA A 860 8.54 16.18 -3.16
N GLY A 861 8.28 15.23 -2.25
CA GLY A 861 7.13 14.33 -2.30
C GLY A 861 5.79 15.06 -2.23
N ARG A 862 5.77 16.28 -1.69
CA ARG A 862 4.61 17.20 -1.71
C ARG A 862 4.03 17.41 -3.11
N LEU A 863 4.83 17.27 -4.18
CA LEU A 863 4.36 17.32 -5.57
C LEU A 863 3.34 16.22 -5.88
N LEU A 864 3.51 15.02 -5.31
CA LEU A 864 2.55 13.92 -5.47
C LEU A 864 1.26 14.16 -4.67
N GLY A 865 1.32 15.02 -3.64
CA GLY A 865 0.18 15.45 -2.83
C GLY A 865 -0.54 16.70 -3.35
N GLY A 866 -0.23 17.16 -4.57
CA GLY A 866 -0.91 18.28 -5.23
C GLY A 866 -0.24 19.66 -5.06
N ALA A 867 0.91 19.76 -4.41
CA ALA A 867 1.68 21.01 -4.41
C ALA A 867 2.15 21.34 -5.83
N THR A 868 2.23 22.63 -6.16
CA THR A 868 2.69 23.06 -7.49
C THR A 868 4.22 23.12 -7.56
N MET A 869 4.76 22.85 -8.75
CA MET A 869 6.20 22.93 -9.01
C MET A 869 6.76 24.33 -8.70
N ASP A 870 6.03 25.37 -9.10
CA ASP A 870 6.50 26.74 -8.91
C ASP A 870 6.60 27.16 -7.44
N ALA A 871 5.58 26.83 -6.65
CA ALA A 871 5.58 27.16 -5.22
C ALA A 871 6.73 26.47 -4.49
N LEU A 872 6.96 25.19 -4.76
CA LEU A 872 8.06 24.45 -4.12
C LEU A 872 9.43 24.89 -4.61
N ALA A 873 9.58 25.27 -5.88
CA ALA A 873 10.84 25.77 -6.42
C ALA A 873 11.20 27.14 -5.81
N ASP A 874 10.22 28.01 -5.57
CA ASP A 874 10.42 29.28 -4.86
C ASP A 874 10.74 29.06 -3.37
N GLU A 875 10.09 28.10 -2.72
CA GLU A 875 10.38 27.69 -1.34
C GLU A 875 11.82 27.15 -1.22
N LEU A 876 12.24 26.29 -2.16
CA LEU A 876 13.60 25.74 -2.21
C LEU A 876 14.63 26.85 -2.45
N LEU A 877 14.36 27.79 -3.36
CA LEU A 877 15.24 28.95 -3.59
C LEU A 877 15.40 29.80 -2.33
N ALA A 878 14.31 30.09 -1.63
CA ALA A 878 14.36 30.82 -0.37
C ALA A 878 15.21 30.09 0.68
N GLN A 879 15.01 28.77 0.84
CA GLN A 879 15.80 27.96 1.77
C GLN A 879 17.29 27.94 1.41
N VAL A 880 17.64 27.88 0.12
CA VAL A 880 19.03 27.96 -0.33
C VAL A 880 19.65 29.31 0.00
N ILE A 881 18.91 30.42 -0.15
CA ILE A 881 19.37 31.77 0.24
C ILE A 881 19.63 31.83 1.75
N GLU A 882 18.74 31.29 2.58
CA GLU A 882 18.96 31.22 4.04
C GLU A 882 20.23 30.43 4.41
N ILE A 883 20.48 29.31 3.72
CA ILE A 883 21.68 28.48 3.91
C ILE A 883 22.93 29.22 3.46
N ALA A 884 22.88 29.91 2.32
CA ALA A 884 23.98 30.71 1.80
C ALA A 884 24.32 31.89 2.72
N SER A 885 23.30 32.59 3.25
CA SER A 885 23.44 33.64 4.28
C SER A 885 23.98 33.12 5.62
N GLY A 886 23.98 31.80 5.85
CA GLY A 886 24.36 31.21 7.14
C GLY A 886 23.28 31.33 8.23
N ARG A 887 22.05 31.71 7.85
CA ARG A 887 20.88 31.78 8.75
C ARG A 887 20.27 30.41 9.03
N ARG A 888 20.57 29.42 8.18
CA ARG A 888 20.17 28.02 8.35
C ARG A 888 21.34 27.08 8.04
N LYS A 889 21.49 26.03 8.85
CA LYS A 889 22.39 24.90 8.56
C LYS A 889 21.61 23.78 7.85
N THR A 890 22.30 23.04 7.00
CA THR A 890 21.78 21.77 6.47
C THR A 890 21.82 20.69 7.55
N ARG A 891 21.01 19.64 7.44
CA ARG A 891 21.06 18.47 8.31
C ARG A 891 22.43 17.80 8.32
N ALA A 892 23.18 17.83 7.21
CA ALA A 892 24.58 17.36 7.20
C ALA A 892 25.45 18.14 8.19
N GLU A 893 25.35 19.47 8.13
CA GLU A 893 26.13 20.36 8.97
C GLU A 893 25.75 20.23 10.44
N GLU A 894 24.46 20.13 10.75
CA GLU A 894 23.98 19.93 12.13
C GLU A 894 24.49 18.63 12.74
N ASN A 895 24.58 17.56 11.94
CA ASN A 895 25.09 16.27 12.38
C ASN A 895 26.62 16.14 12.33
N GLY A 896 27.33 17.14 11.78
CA GLY A 896 28.78 17.08 11.59
C GLY A 896 29.25 16.09 10.51
N PHE A 897 28.37 15.68 9.59
CA PHE A 897 28.71 14.72 8.54
C PHE A 897 29.40 15.42 7.37
N ARG A 898 30.72 15.24 7.27
CA ARG A 898 31.57 15.85 6.23
C ARG A 898 32.74 14.94 5.90
N GLU A 899 32.88 14.57 4.63
CA GLU A 899 33.97 13.73 4.15
C GLU A 899 34.43 14.18 2.75
N ILE A 900 35.57 13.65 2.29
CA ILE A 900 35.97 13.68 0.89
C ILE A 900 36.28 12.29 0.37
N ALA A 901 36.19 12.13 -0.93
CA ALA A 901 36.77 11.02 -1.65
C ALA A 901 37.30 11.50 -2.99
N LEU A 902 38.50 11.07 -3.34
CA LEU A 902 39.13 11.42 -4.61
C LEU A 902 38.79 10.35 -5.65
N PHE A 903 38.48 10.78 -6.88
CA PHE A 903 38.39 9.84 -7.99
C PHE A 903 39.79 9.30 -8.28
N LYS A 904 39.91 8.00 -8.49
CA LYS A 904 41.18 7.34 -8.81
C LYS A 904 40.99 6.57 -10.10
N ASN A 905 41.79 6.86 -11.11
CA ASN A 905 41.66 6.26 -12.44
C ASN A 905 43.00 5.79 -13.04
N GLY A 906 44.13 5.96 -12.35
CA GLY A 906 45.42 5.40 -12.73
C GLY A 906 46.00 4.39 -11.74
N VAL A 907 47.27 4.06 -11.90
CA VAL A 907 47.98 3.02 -11.13
C VAL A 907 48.61 3.59 -9.86
N THR A 908 48.51 2.83 -8.76
CA THR A 908 49.26 3.08 -7.51
C THR A 908 50.19 1.90 -7.28
N LEU A 909 51.46 2.17 -6.95
CA LEU A 909 52.51 1.17 -6.75
C LEU A 909 52.31 0.32 -5.49
#